data_AF-A0A8H5DGG2-F1
#
_entry.id   AF-A0A8H5DGG2-F1
#
_cell.length_a   1.000
_cell.length_b   1.000
_cell.length_c   1.000
_cell.angle_alpha   90.00
_cell.angle_beta   90.00
_cell.angle_gamma   90.00
#
_symmetry.space_group_name_H-M   'P 1'
#
loop_
_entity.id
_entity.type
_entity.pdbx_description
1 polymer ?
#
loop_
_entity_poly.entity_id
_entity_poly.type
_entity_poly.pdbx_seq_one_letter_code
_entity_poly.pdbx_strand_id
1 'polypeptide(L)'
;MRLSLQPLLLLGMSSLGAAVFQDEVGHIDFHHALVGVPQVETTFFHRPRKQDKASLLYTLSDVGIIGAVNPSNGALVWRQQIADDITNGGGFLRAAEGEHWVAAAYGSRVQAWDGLTGRNVWHNDFKGEVKDLEIMELTESSRKDVLVLYDEDGTTVLRRIHGTLGQVVWEFREVSKNIPLQVSTDISRIYVVSLHGSPASYSLKVTALDTATGGRVDDFAIGTKGDVHAPRDVMFVGGNSAAPVIAWTDSSLSKLRVNVLGSKATQDLKLPADAVSVAIHAPHLSQSQPHFLVHTRTKTGNKAEVYHTDLKSSQVSKAYELPHLSGLGAFSTSSDGANVYFARVTEDETLIVSSESHAVLARWPFKPAGDIEAVHAVAEVLKKPGTEGFAIRVAAVTKSEDWILARNGEVDWKRPEGLTGAVAAVWADVPGVENLAKVLEEEAHTNPVQAYIHRVNRHIDDLQYLPEYLFSLPERFITSIFGGEPVSKKEGLHRDTFGFNKLIVLATRRGRMYGLSTEHNGQVIWSKAVLPQLPGETLDVKGIYAKDEGVVTLRGAKGEYVAIKSDTGDVVEVMPAGSLPHVSSTVVVDSPAGKWLLPIGANGQVGPVPAGFTPSQTIVVRGEGETLKGLGFIEENNKVSEQEIWQLQLFPGQKIVEVAKPASHDPVASIGRVLADRRVSYKYLNPNTLVVASINEAESSLSVQLLDTVSGQVLASQSYAGVDSTKPISCTMAENWYACTFFGQYTLGDGTKRSIRGYQIVIVDLYESSRPNDRGPLGDDVNFSSLKPVESPDGPALPWVEEQAYVLSQPLDILSVTQTRQGIANRQVLAYLPEGHSIAGLSRQVLDARRPVGRDSTAAEKEAEGLIKYTPNIEIDPRSVVSHLRNVVGVKDIIATPAIVESTSLIVAYGVDVFGTRAAPSGVFDILGNGFNKATLVLTVVSLLGGVLFLSPMVRRKQINRGWVGF
;
A
#
# COMPACT_ATOMS: atom_id res chain seq x y z
N MET A 1 35.37 -24.03 -52.67
CA MET A 1 35.17 -22.84 -51.81
C MET A 1 33.72 -22.82 -51.35
N ARG A 2 33.45 -23.36 -50.15
CA ARG A 2 32.15 -23.31 -49.48
C ARG A 2 32.27 -22.18 -48.44
N LEU A 3 31.57 -21.08 -48.67
CA LEU A 3 31.45 -20.00 -47.68
C LEU A 3 30.24 -20.27 -46.81
N SER A 4 30.51 -20.26 -45.51
CA SER A 4 29.69 -20.69 -44.38
C SER A 4 28.49 -19.78 -44.13
N LEU A 5 27.29 -20.36 -44.21
CA LEU A 5 26.00 -19.80 -43.78
C LEU A 5 25.76 -19.97 -42.26
N GLN A 6 26.84 -20.06 -41.46
CA GLN A 6 26.78 -20.35 -40.03
C GLN A 6 26.66 -19.15 -39.06
N PRO A 7 26.92 -17.87 -39.41
CA PRO A 7 26.82 -16.80 -38.41
C PRO A 7 25.40 -16.22 -38.24
N LEU A 8 24.44 -16.52 -39.13
CA LEU A 8 23.07 -16.01 -38.99
C LEU A 8 22.16 -16.86 -38.10
N LEU A 9 22.48 -18.13 -37.85
CA LEU A 9 21.66 -19.02 -37.02
C LEU A 9 21.97 -18.94 -35.52
N LEU A 10 23.09 -18.30 -35.14
CA LEU A 10 23.49 -18.11 -33.74
C LEU A 10 22.92 -16.85 -33.08
N LEU A 11 22.30 -15.94 -33.85
CA LEU A 11 21.59 -14.76 -33.32
C LEU A 11 20.11 -15.03 -32.98
N GLY A 12 19.60 -16.22 -33.29
CA GLY A 12 18.20 -16.61 -33.04
C GLY A 12 17.94 -17.41 -31.76
N MET A 13 18.96 -17.70 -30.95
CA MET A 13 18.83 -18.58 -29.76
C MET A 13 19.07 -17.90 -28.41
N SER A 14 18.93 -16.57 -28.32
CA SER A 14 19.09 -15.82 -27.07
C SER A 14 17.84 -14.99 -26.69
N SER A 15 16.65 -15.57 -26.78
CA SER A 15 15.43 -14.95 -26.24
C SER A 15 14.61 -15.95 -25.41
N LEU A 16 15.20 -16.43 -24.33
CA LEU A 16 14.47 -16.89 -23.15
C LEU A 16 14.92 -16.02 -21.98
N GLY A 17 14.50 -14.75 -22.02
CA GLY A 17 14.72 -13.79 -20.95
C GLY A 17 13.37 -13.41 -20.37
N ALA A 18 13.00 -14.04 -19.26
CA ALA A 18 11.91 -13.57 -18.40
C ALA A 18 12.38 -12.32 -17.66
N ALA A 19 12.52 -11.20 -18.36
CA ALA A 19 12.83 -9.90 -17.78
C ALA A 19 11.89 -8.87 -18.41
N VAL A 20 11.46 -7.89 -17.60
CA VAL A 20 10.88 -6.65 -18.13
C VAL A 20 11.94 -6.00 -19.00
N PHE A 21 11.63 -5.69 -20.25
CA PHE A 21 12.60 -5.00 -21.09
C PHE A 21 12.84 -3.58 -20.52
N GLN A 22 14.07 -3.08 -20.58
CA GLN A 22 14.41 -1.77 -20.00
C GLN A 22 13.54 -0.64 -20.60
N ASP A 23 13.10 -0.78 -21.85
CA ASP A 23 12.22 0.12 -22.57
C ASP A 23 10.73 0.01 -22.17
N GLU A 24 10.33 -0.96 -21.36
CA GLU A 24 8.96 -1.10 -20.83
C GLU A 24 8.81 -0.50 -19.42
N VAL A 25 9.92 -0.30 -18.70
CA VAL A 25 9.93 0.28 -17.35
C VAL A 25 9.42 1.72 -17.39
N GLY A 26 8.40 2.03 -16.59
CA GLY A 26 7.72 3.32 -16.53
C GLY A 26 6.58 3.48 -17.54
N HIS A 27 6.38 2.50 -18.44
CA HIS A 27 5.29 2.50 -19.42
C HIS A 27 4.17 1.52 -19.05
N ILE A 28 4.51 0.36 -18.50
CA ILE A 28 3.53 -0.68 -18.11
C ILE A 28 3.26 -0.70 -16.61
N ASP A 29 4.12 -0.04 -15.83
CA ASP A 29 4.13 -0.11 -14.38
C ASP A 29 4.19 1.27 -13.74
N PHE A 30 3.68 1.35 -12.52
CA PHE A 30 3.70 2.56 -11.71
C PHE A 30 3.93 2.23 -10.25
N HIS A 31 4.46 3.21 -9.51
CA HIS A 31 4.77 3.06 -8.10
C HIS A 31 4.58 4.40 -7.40
N HIS A 32 3.64 4.40 -6.46
CA HIS A 32 3.57 5.42 -5.44
C HIS A 32 4.50 4.99 -4.31
N ALA A 33 5.75 5.49 -4.36
CA ALA A 33 6.72 5.33 -3.29
C ALA A 33 6.45 6.36 -2.20
N LEU A 34 5.66 5.96 -1.19
CA LEU A 34 5.10 6.86 -0.19
C LEU A 34 5.89 6.85 1.12
N VAL A 35 5.82 7.94 1.87
CA VAL A 35 6.36 8.03 3.23
C VAL A 35 5.23 7.93 4.25
N GLY A 36 4.02 8.32 3.89
CA GLY A 36 2.88 8.43 4.79
C GLY A 36 2.56 9.87 5.12
N VAL A 37 1.43 10.09 5.81
CA VAL A 37 0.95 11.45 6.08
C VAL A 37 1.90 12.11 7.09
N PRO A 38 2.62 13.16 6.69
CA PRO A 38 3.57 13.84 7.57
C PRO A 38 2.90 14.32 8.86
N GLN A 39 3.61 14.23 9.99
CA GLN A 39 3.12 14.74 11.27
C GLN A 39 3.75 16.10 11.59
N VAL A 40 2.98 16.98 12.23
CA VAL A 40 3.41 18.37 12.50
C VAL A 40 4.65 18.44 13.39
N GLU A 41 4.79 17.51 14.35
CA GLU A 41 5.86 17.49 15.34
C GLU A 41 7.17 16.87 14.85
N THR A 42 7.14 16.21 13.69
CA THR A 42 8.25 15.41 13.15
C THR A 42 8.64 15.82 11.74
N THR A 43 8.03 16.88 11.18
CA THR A 43 8.31 17.34 9.82
C THR A 43 9.13 18.61 9.85
N PHE A 44 10.25 18.64 9.13
CA PHE A 44 11.12 19.82 9.07
C PHE A 44 12.04 19.84 7.85
N PHE A 45 12.52 21.04 7.51
CA PHE A 45 13.66 21.19 6.60
C PHE A 45 14.95 21.07 7.40
N HIS A 46 15.90 20.30 6.87
CA HIS A 46 17.23 20.17 7.49
C HIS A 46 18.31 20.01 6.42
N ARG A 47 19.49 20.57 6.68
CA ARG A 47 20.64 20.49 5.77
C ARG A 47 21.45 19.23 6.08
N PRO A 48 21.50 18.25 5.16
CA PRO A 48 22.17 16.98 5.43
C PRO A 48 23.69 17.12 5.61
N ARG A 49 24.29 18.23 5.17
CA ARG A 49 25.69 18.56 5.43
C ARG A 49 25.80 20.04 5.75
N LYS A 50 26.68 20.38 6.69
CA LYS A 50 26.94 21.77 7.12
C LYS A 50 27.32 22.72 5.98
N GLN A 51 28.00 22.21 4.96
CA GLN A 51 28.44 22.96 3.78
C GLN A 51 27.38 23.07 2.67
N ASP A 52 26.33 22.25 2.73
CA ASP A 52 25.29 22.25 1.71
C ASP A 52 24.38 23.46 1.93
N LYS A 53 24.03 24.14 0.83
CA LYS A 53 23.04 25.23 0.86
C LYS A 53 21.60 24.71 0.74
N ALA A 54 21.43 23.48 0.29
CA ALA A 54 20.13 22.88 0.02
C ALA A 54 19.70 22.01 1.21
N SER A 55 18.54 22.33 1.76
CA SER A 55 17.87 21.51 2.76
C SER A 55 17.06 20.40 2.09
N LEU A 56 17.01 19.23 2.70
CA LEU A 56 16.04 18.18 2.41
C LEU A 56 14.83 18.32 3.33
N LEU A 57 13.71 17.75 2.93
CA LEU A 57 12.47 17.74 3.71
C LEU A 57 12.34 16.37 4.38
N TYR A 58 12.32 16.34 5.71
CA TYR A 58 12.24 15.11 6.50
C TYR A 58 10.88 15.01 7.17
N THR A 59 10.43 13.77 7.36
CA THR A 59 9.25 13.50 8.18
C THR A 59 9.35 12.10 8.80
N LEU A 60 8.74 11.96 9.98
CA LEU A 60 8.29 10.67 10.50
C LEU A 60 6.76 10.67 10.39
N SER A 61 6.24 9.84 9.51
CA SER A 61 4.82 9.83 9.16
C SER A 61 3.95 9.07 10.17
N ASP A 62 2.64 9.16 9.97
CA ASP A 62 1.65 8.42 10.74
C ASP A 62 1.76 6.89 10.63
N VAL A 63 2.46 6.36 9.64
CA VAL A 63 2.65 4.91 9.40
C VAL A 63 3.99 4.39 9.95
N GLY A 64 4.78 5.23 10.62
CA GLY A 64 6.03 4.79 11.25
C GLY A 64 7.20 4.69 10.28
N ILE A 65 7.16 5.49 9.20
CA ILE A 65 8.23 5.59 8.22
C ILE A 65 8.90 6.94 8.36
N ILE A 66 10.21 6.91 8.59
CA ILE A 66 11.07 8.08 8.47
C ILE A 66 11.52 8.18 7.02
N GLY A 67 11.44 9.37 6.44
CA GLY A 67 11.90 9.59 5.07
C GLY A 67 12.41 10.99 4.82
N ALA A 68 13.29 11.09 3.82
CA ALA A 68 13.76 12.34 3.26
C ALA A 68 13.28 12.49 1.81
N VAL A 69 12.69 13.63 1.51
CA VAL A 69 12.18 13.99 0.18
C VAL A 69 12.94 15.20 -0.33
N ASN A 70 13.25 15.19 -1.63
CA ASN A 70 13.89 16.32 -2.28
C ASN A 70 12.85 17.44 -2.52
N PRO A 71 13.04 18.65 -1.95
CA PRO A 71 12.10 19.73 -2.15
C PRO A 71 12.00 20.18 -3.61
N SER A 72 13.00 19.99 -4.47
CA SER A 72 12.91 20.52 -5.84
C SER A 72 11.89 19.82 -6.73
N ASN A 73 11.59 18.54 -6.46
CA ASN A 73 10.80 17.68 -7.35
C ASN A 73 9.91 16.66 -6.60
N GLY A 74 9.94 16.62 -5.27
CA GLY A 74 9.16 15.68 -4.48
C GLY A 74 9.64 14.24 -4.59
N ALA A 75 10.82 13.98 -5.17
CA ALA A 75 11.35 12.63 -5.26
C ALA A 75 11.81 12.13 -3.88
N LEU A 76 11.52 10.87 -3.60
CA LEU A 76 12.03 10.18 -2.41
C LEU A 76 13.56 10.05 -2.52
N VAL A 77 14.29 10.50 -1.50
CA VAL A 77 15.75 10.32 -1.41
C VAL A 77 16.05 9.00 -0.72
N TRP A 78 15.45 8.79 0.45
CA TRP A 78 15.53 7.55 1.22
C TRP A 78 14.36 7.48 2.19
N ARG A 79 14.03 6.27 2.64
CA ARG A 79 13.09 6.02 3.75
C ARG A 79 13.46 4.76 4.49
N GLN A 80 13.06 4.67 5.75
CA GLN A 80 13.24 3.53 6.63
C GLN A 80 11.99 3.34 7.48
N GLN A 81 11.63 2.08 7.74
CA GLN A 81 10.59 1.75 8.70
C GLN A 81 11.22 1.63 10.08
N ILE A 82 10.74 2.38 11.07
CA ILE A 82 11.32 2.40 12.43
C ILE A 82 10.58 1.49 13.42
N ALA A 83 9.37 1.06 13.04
CA ALA A 83 8.55 0.11 13.77
C ALA A 83 8.43 -1.21 13.00
N ASP A 84 8.19 -2.32 13.69
CA ASP A 84 8.06 -3.63 13.03
C ASP A 84 6.77 -3.70 12.18
N ASP A 85 5.71 -3.01 12.62
CA ASP A 85 4.43 -2.88 11.93
C ASP A 85 4.10 -1.42 11.58
N ILE A 86 3.06 -1.22 10.78
CA ILE A 86 2.51 0.10 10.47
C ILE A 86 1.95 0.74 11.76
N THR A 87 2.46 1.91 12.15
CA THR A 87 2.05 2.61 13.38
C THR A 87 0.77 3.43 13.17
N ASN A 88 0.11 3.89 14.23
CA ASN A 88 -1.02 4.84 14.16
C ASN A 88 -0.59 6.23 14.65
N GLY A 89 0.51 6.74 14.10
CA GLY A 89 1.20 7.93 14.58
C GLY A 89 2.12 7.65 15.78
N GLY A 90 2.56 8.74 16.39
CA GLY A 90 3.54 8.72 17.47
C GLY A 90 4.98 8.59 16.98
N GLY A 91 5.89 8.38 17.93
CA GLY A 91 7.32 8.46 17.72
C GLY A 91 7.80 9.91 17.62
N PHE A 92 9.12 10.06 17.56
CA PHE A 92 9.79 11.35 17.62
C PHE A 92 10.86 11.43 16.56
N LEU A 93 11.02 12.61 15.97
CA LEU A 93 12.07 12.92 15.01
C LEU A 93 12.59 14.32 15.29
N ARG A 94 13.91 14.46 15.40
CA ARG A 94 14.58 15.74 15.61
C ARG A 94 15.80 15.89 14.71
N ALA A 95 15.96 17.11 14.18
CA ALA A 95 17.15 17.51 13.45
C ALA A 95 18.25 17.95 14.42
N ALA A 96 19.47 17.44 14.24
CA ALA A 96 20.64 18.04 14.86
C ALA A 96 21.16 19.15 13.95
N GLU A 97 20.70 20.38 14.17
CA GLU A 97 21.05 21.50 13.28
C GLU A 97 22.57 21.70 13.16
N GLY A 98 23.10 21.76 11.94
CA GLY A 98 24.54 21.86 11.68
C GLY A 98 25.31 20.53 11.76
N GLU A 99 24.66 19.44 12.14
CA GLU A 99 25.16 18.07 12.01
C GLU A 99 24.61 17.38 10.76
N HIS A 100 25.16 16.21 10.44
CA HIS A 100 24.80 15.43 9.25
C HIS A 100 23.81 14.29 9.55
N TRP A 101 23.20 14.28 10.74
CA TRP A 101 22.34 13.20 11.20
C TRP A 101 21.03 13.73 11.80
N VAL A 102 20.01 12.87 11.76
CA VAL A 102 18.72 13.07 12.42
C VAL A 102 18.49 11.94 13.41
N ALA A 103 17.88 12.22 14.56
CA ALA A 103 17.55 11.21 15.56
C ALA A 103 16.06 10.89 15.52
N ALA A 104 15.74 9.61 15.58
CA ALA A 104 14.39 9.10 15.64
C ALA A 104 14.22 8.16 16.84
N ALA A 105 13.04 8.15 17.44
CA ALA A 105 12.73 7.25 18.53
C ALA A 105 11.28 6.78 18.47
N TYR A 106 11.04 5.49 18.71
CA TYR A 106 9.73 4.87 18.72
C TYR A 106 9.73 3.60 19.57
N GLY A 107 8.66 3.38 20.34
CA GLY A 107 8.58 2.24 21.26
C GLY A 107 9.75 2.26 22.24
N SER A 108 10.55 1.20 22.28
CA SER A 108 11.76 1.10 23.11
C SER A 108 13.04 1.61 22.43
N ARG A 109 12.98 1.83 21.11
CA ARG A 109 14.15 2.02 20.25
C ARG A 109 14.46 3.50 20.04
N VAL A 110 15.75 3.82 20.02
CA VAL A 110 16.28 5.12 19.59
C VAL A 110 17.41 4.92 18.59
N GLN A 111 17.42 5.75 17.56
CA GLN A 111 18.29 5.59 16.40
C GLN A 111 18.74 6.95 15.88
N ALA A 112 19.95 7.00 15.32
CA ALA A 112 20.40 8.12 14.50
C ALA A 112 20.63 7.66 13.06
N TRP A 113 20.27 8.53 12.13
CA TRP A 113 20.30 8.29 10.69
C TRP A 113 21.12 9.37 10.00
N ASP A 114 21.99 8.99 9.08
CA ASP A 114 22.69 9.94 8.22
C ASP A 114 21.66 10.65 7.33
N GLY A 115 21.60 11.98 7.43
CA GLY A 115 20.57 12.79 6.80
C GLY A 115 20.58 12.70 5.27
N LEU A 116 21.75 12.46 4.65
CA LEU A 116 21.84 12.38 3.19
C LEU A 116 21.47 10.98 2.67
N THR A 117 21.98 9.94 3.31
CA THR A 117 21.96 8.57 2.77
C THR A 117 20.90 7.68 3.40
N GLY A 118 20.33 8.07 4.55
CA GLY A 118 19.39 7.23 5.28
C GLY A 118 20.02 5.98 5.87
N ARG A 119 21.36 5.93 5.99
CA ARG A 119 22.08 4.84 6.66
C ARG A 119 21.99 5.03 8.16
N ASN A 120 21.77 3.94 8.88
CA ASN A 120 21.80 3.97 10.33
C ASN A 120 23.23 4.29 10.81
N VAL A 121 23.37 5.34 11.63
CA VAL A 121 24.65 5.71 12.27
C VAL A 121 24.86 4.85 13.51
N TRP A 122 23.82 4.77 14.35
CA TRP A 122 23.75 3.87 15.48
C TRP A 122 22.29 3.58 15.84
N HIS A 123 22.09 2.50 16.58
CA HIS A 123 20.80 2.06 17.10
C HIS A 123 21.00 1.52 18.51
N ASN A 124 20.09 1.91 19.42
CA ASN A 124 19.97 1.34 20.74
C ASN A 124 18.53 0.93 21.04
N ASP A 125 18.39 -0.11 21.86
CA ASP A 125 17.13 -0.59 22.40
C ASP A 125 17.24 -0.62 23.92
N PHE A 126 16.32 0.06 24.60
CA PHE A 126 16.32 0.18 26.06
C PHE A 126 15.01 -0.34 26.63
N LYS A 127 14.99 -0.69 27.93
CA LYS A 127 13.73 -1.05 28.57
C LYS A 127 12.78 0.15 28.59
N GLY A 128 11.47 -0.12 28.51
CA GLY A 128 10.42 0.88 28.65
C GLY A 128 10.01 1.48 27.31
N GLU A 129 9.16 2.50 27.38
CA GLU A 129 8.63 3.21 26.21
C GLU A 129 9.19 4.63 26.17
N VAL A 130 9.67 5.06 25.01
CA VAL A 130 10.10 6.44 24.75
C VAL A 130 8.89 7.36 24.86
N LYS A 131 9.03 8.40 25.67
CA LYS A 131 8.03 9.47 25.85
C LYS A 131 8.42 10.77 25.17
N ASP A 132 9.71 11.03 24.95
CA ASP A 132 10.16 12.18 24.19
C ASP A 132 11.62 12.06 23.72
N LEU A 133 11.98 12.87 22.74
CA LEU A 133 13.30 12.97 22.13
C LEU A 133 13.64 14.45 21.89
N GLU A 134 14.80 14.88 22.36
CA GLU A 134 15.26 16.26 22.16
C GLU A 134 16.76 16.30 21.83
N ILE A 135 17.19 17.33 21.10
CA ILE A 135 18.61 17.56 20.78
C ILE A 135 19.16 18.62 21.70
N MET A 136 20.24 18.29 22.40
CA MET A 136 20.94 19.21 23.29
C MET A 136 22.27 19.64 22.69
N GLU A 137 22.54 20.94 22.67
CA GLU A 137 23.83 21.50 22.29
C GLU A 137 24.67 21.81 23.54
N LEU A 138 25.93 21.32 23.56
CA LEU A 138 26.86 21.59 24.65
C LEU A 138 27.55 22.93 24.46
N THR A 139 27.47 23.78 25.49
CA THR A 139 28.14 25.09 25.53
C THR A 139 29.66 25.02 25.36
N GLU A 140 30.30 23.97 25.89
CA GLU A 140 31.76 23.85 25.89
C GLU A 140 32.37 23.41 24.55
N SER A 141 31.62 22.64 23.74
CA SER A 141 32.16 21.96 22.55
C SER A 141 31.34 22.16 21.29
N SER A 142 30.19 22.85 21.36
CA SER A 142 29.18 22.95 20.30
C SER A 142 28.73 21.59 19.73
N ARG A 143 29.04 20.49 20.43
CA ARG A 143 28.62 19.13 20.07
C ARG A 143 27.15 18.96 20.42
N LYS A 144 26.43 18.24 19.55
CA LYS A 144 25.04 17.86 19.78
C LYS A 144 24.91 16.43 20.25
N ASP A 145 24.21 16.26 21.37
CA ASP A 145 23.87 14.97 21.96
C ASP A 145 22.34 14.79 21.93
N VAL A 146 21.90 13.53 22.04
CA VAL A 146 20.49 13.16 22.02
C VAL A 146 20.01 12.93 23.45
N LEU A 147 18.94 13.60 23.85
CA LEU A 147 18.22 13.34 25.09
C LEU A 147 17.00 12.48 24.80
N VAL A 148 16.84 11.38 25.52
CA VAL A 148 15.72 10.46 25.35
C VAL A 148 15.07 10.21 26.69
N LEU A 149 13.77 10.50 26.78
CA LEU A 149 12.96 10.28 27.96
C LEU A 149 12.19 8.97 27.83
N TYR A 150 12.25 8.13 28.86
CA TYR A 150 11.60 6.82 28.92
C TYR A 150 10.68 6.70 30.14
N ASP A 151 9.61 5.93 29.97
CA ASP A 151 8.83 5.33 31.05
C ASP A 151 9.21 3.86 31.20
N GLU A 152 9.94 3.53 32.27
CA GLU A 152 10.34 2.16 32.62
C GLU A 152 9.49 1.65 33.78
N ASP A 153 8.26 1.22 33.47
CA ASP A 153 7.30 0.67 34.44
C ASP A 153 7.00 1.65 35.60
N GLY A 154 6.74 2.92 35.28
CA GLY A 154 6.51 3.96 36.29
C GLY A 154 7.81 4.49 36.92
N THR A 155 8.95 4.31 36.25
CA THR A 155 10.21 4.98 36.55
C THR A 155 10.54 5.93 35.41
N THR A 156 10.68 7.22 35.72
CA THR A 156 11.13 8.20 34.73
C THR A 156 12.63 8.04 34.53
N VAL A 157 13.05 7.74 33.29
CA VAL A 157 14.46 7.59 32.94
C VAL A 157 14.82 8.53 31.81
N LEU A 158 15.74 9.46 32.06
CA LEU A 158 16.30 10.33 31.02
C LEU A 158 17.72 9.87 30.71
N ARG A 159 18.01 9.64 29.44
CA ARG A 159 19.35 9.29 28.96
C ARG A 159 19.91 10.40 28.09
N ARG A 160 21.16 10.75 28.33
CA ARG A 160 21.96 11.53 27.39
C ARG A 160 22.83 10.58 26.58
N ILE A 161 22.65 10.58 25.27
CA ILE A 161 23.33 9.71 24.32
C ILE A 161 24.23 10.55 23.43
N HIS A 162 25.47 10.10 23.24
CA HIS A 162 26.43 10.77 22.37
C HIS A 162 25.93 10.76 20.91
N GLY A 163 25.80 11.93 20.29
CA GLY A 163 25.11 12.10 19.00
C GLY A 163 25.65 11.24 17.85
N THR A 164 26.96 10.98 17.80
CA THR A 164 27.59 10.16 16.73
C THR A 164 27.99 8.75 17.14
N LEU A 165 28.19 8.48 18.44
CA LEU A 165 28.72 7.20 18.93
C LEU A 165 27.61 6.29 19.45
N GLY A 166 26.43 6.83 19.75
CA GLY A 166 25.32 6.08 20.34
C GLY A 166 25.58 5.61 21.77
N GLN A 167 26.67 6.02 22.41
CA GLN A 167 27.00 5.64 23.78
C GLN A 167 26.22 6.48 24.78
N VAL A 168 25.68 5.85 25.82
CA VAL A 168 25.07 6.55 26.95
C VAL A 168 26.16 7.29 27.73
N VAL A 169 26.05 8.60 27.82
CA VAL A 169 26.97 9.48 28.56
C VAL A 169 26.65 9.44 30.04
N TRP A 170 25.38 9.61 30.38
CA TRP A 170 24.84 9.45 31.73
C TRP A 170 23.34 9.13 31.66
N GLU A 171 22.81 8.67 32.78
CA GLU A 171 21.40 8.33 32.96
C GLU A 171 20.88 8.96 34.26
N PHE A 172 19.74 9.64 34.17
CA PHE A 172 18.97 10.12 35.30
C PHE A 172 17.78 9.18 35.52
N ARG A 173 17.61 8.68 36.74
CA ARG A 173 16.47 7.87 37.14
C ARG A 173 15.71 8.52 38.28
N GLU A 174 14.40 8.61 38.13
CA GLU A 174 13.48 8.97 39.20
C GLU A 174 12.41 7.89 39.37
N VAL A 175 12.50 7.16 40.49
CA VAL A 175 11.44 6.25 40.92
C VAL A 175 10.33 7.07 41.55
N SER A 176 9.40 7.51 40.72
CA SER A 176 8.19 8.21 41.13
C SER A 176 7.06 7.69 40.27
N LYS A 177 5.88 7.45 40.84
CA LYS A 177 4.68 7.06 40.07
C LYS A 177 4.12 8.21 39.20
N ASN A 178 5.00 9.10 38.74
CA ASN A 178 4.69 10.20 37.84
C ASN A 178 4.68 9.67 36.41
N ILE A 179 3.92 10.34 35.54
CA ILE A 179 3.88 9.99 34.12
C ILE A 179 4.87 10.93 33.42
N PRO A 180 6.01 10.45 32.90
CA PRO A 180 6.92 11.29 32.12
C PRO A 180 6.22 11.81 30.87
N LEU A 181 6.39 13.11 30.60
CA LEU A 181 5.70 13.81 29.53
C LEU A 181 6.65 14.21 28.41
N GLN A 182 7.55 15.16 28.67
CA GLN A 182 8.47 15.71 27.69
C GLN A 182 9.76 16.21 28.34
N VAL A 183 10.81 16.35 27.53
CA VAL A 183 12.09 16.95 27.91
C VAL A 183 12.32 18.23 27.10
N SER A 184 12.83 19.26 27.77
CA SER A 184 13.20 20.52 27.14
C SER A 184 14.56 20.97 27.64
N THR A 185 15.23 21.83 26.89
CA THR A 185 16.57 22.33 27.24
C THR A 185 16.65 23.84 27.12
N ASP A 186 17.43 24.45 28.00
CA ASP A 186 18.01 25.77 27.78
C ASP A 186 19.54 25.67 27.73
N ILE A 187 20.22 26.81 27.58
CA ILE A 187 21.70 26.88 27.47
C ILE A 187 22.42 26.28 28.70
N SER A 188 21.75 26.20 29.85
CA SER A 188 22.33 25.85 31.15
C SER A 188 21.77 24.59 31.81
N ARG A 189 20.53 24.20 31.49
CA ARG A 189 19.74 23.21 32.23
C ARG A 189 18.90 22.35 31.31
N ILE A 190 18.65 21.12 31.76
CA ILE A 190 17.67 20.21 31.15
C ILE A 190 16.45 20.17 32.05
N TYR A 191 15.25 20.32 31.48
CA TYR A 191 13.99 20.25 32.20
C TYR A 191 13.27 18.96 31.83
N VAL A 192 13.07 18.09 32.82
CA VAL A 192 12.21 16.91 32.70
C VAL A 192 10.83 17.27 33.21
N VAL A 193 9.83 17.21 32.34
CA VAL A 193 8.43 17.48 32.69
C VAL A 193 7.70 16.15 32.89
N SER A 194 6.97 16.04 33.99
CA SER A 194 6.16 14.86 34.31
C SER A 194 4.82 15.26 34.93
N LEU A 195 3.80 14.44 34.74
CA LEU A 195 2.50 14.61 35.40
C LEU A 195 2.56 13.97 36.80
N HIS A 196 2.22 14.76 37.81
CA HIS A 196 2.17 14.33 39.20
C HIS A 196 0.75 14.51 39.76
N GLY A 197 0.13 13.43 40.23
CA GLY A 197 -1.23 13.46 40.77
C GLY A 197 -2.02 12.22 40.36
N SER A 198 -3.33 12.41 40.17
CA SER A 198 -4.26 11.35 39.77
C SER A 198 -5.04 11.75 38.52
N PRO A 199 -5.72 10.81 37.82
CA PRO A 199 -6.49 11.11 36.62
C PRO A 199 -7.57 12.19 36.80
N ALA A 200 -8.01 12.44 38.04
CA ALA A 200 -8.95 13.52 38.35
C ALA A 200 -8.33 14.92 38.18
N SER A 201 -7.03 15.08 38.41
CA SER A 201 -6.29 16.33 38.27
C SER A 201 -4.78 16.08 38.42
N TYR A 202 -4.02 16.38 37.36
CA TYR A 202 -2.56 16.31 37.37
C TYR A 202 -1.94 17.69 37.56
N SER A 203 -0.95 17.81 38.43
CA SER A 203 -0.01 18.93 38.47
C SER A 203 1.20 18.64 37.56
N LEU A 204 1.85 19.69 37.05
CA LEU A 204 3.05 19.54 36.22
C LEU A 204 4.27 19.63 37.12
N LYS A 205 5.00 18.52 37.26
CA LYS A 205 6.28 18.49 37.96
C LYS A 205 7.40 18.76 36.96
N VAL A 206 8.25 19.72 37.25
CA VAL A 206 9.41 20.09 36.42
C VAL A 206 10.67 19.91 37.24
N THR A 207 11.49 18.94 36.84
CA THR A 207 12.78 18.66 37.47
C THR A 207 13.91 19.19 36.58
N ALA A 208 14.70 20.12 37.11
CA ALA A 208 15.84 20.70 36.42
C ALA A 208 17.12 19.91 36.71
N LEU A 209 17.84 19.53 35.67
CA LEU A 209 19.07 18.74 35.71
C LEU A 209 20.26 19.53 35.16
N ASP A 210 21.43 19.21 35.68
CA ASP A 210 22.72 19.68 35.17
C ASP A 210 23.07 18.98 33.85
N THR A 211 23.49 19.75 32.84
CA THR A 211 23.74 19.23 31.48
C THR A 211 24.93 18.26 31.43
N ALA A 212 25.95 18.47 32.26
CA ALA A 212 27.18 17.70 32.27
C ALA A 212 27.03 16.36 33.01
N THR A 213 26.41 16.38 34.19
CA THR A 213 26.35 15.24 35.11
C THR A 213 25.00 14.53 35.13
N GLY A 214 23.92 15.17 34.69
CA GLY A 214 22.55 14.68 34.87
C GLY A 214 22.06 14.77 36.32
N GLY A 215 22.83 15.41 37.21
CA GLY A 215 22.46 15.61 38.60
C GLY A 215 21.29 16.58 38.75
N ARG A 216 20.41 16.33 39.74
CA ARG A 216 19.27 17.21 40.03
C ARG A 216 19.74 18.53 40.61
N VAL A 217 19.35 19.64 39.98
CA VAL A 217 19.66 21.00 40.40
C VAL A 217 18.49 21.62 41.15
N ASP A 218 17.27 21.47 40.62
CA ASP A 218 16.05 22.03 41.20
C ASP A 218 14.83 21.17 40.84
N ASP A 219 13.73 21.34 41.57
CA ASP A 219 12.47 20.64 41.34
C ASP A 219 11.29 21.51 41.80
N PHE A 220 10.30 21.71 40.93
CA PHE A 220 9.13 22.51 41.24
C PHE A 220 7.87 21.96 40.59
N ALA A 221 6.74 22.13 41.28
CA ALA A 221 5.43 21.76 40.77
C ALA A 221 4.64 23.00 40.35
N ILE A 222 4.01 22.93 39.18
CA ILE A 222 3.13 23.95 38.62
C ILE A 222 1.69 23.44 38.76
N GLY A 223 0.87 24.20 39.48
CA GLY A 223 -0.55 23.91 39.64
C GLY A 223 -1.31 24.16 38.34
N THR A 224 -1.99 23.14 37.82
CA THR A 224 -2.78 23.20 36.58
C THR A 224 -4.22 23.67 36.79
N LYS A 225 -4.62 23.95 38.04
CA LYS A 225 -5.98 24.27 38.48
C LYS A 225 -7.05 23.23 38.05
N GLY A 226 -6.64 21.98 37.81
CA GLY A 226 -7.56 20.91 37.44
C GLY A 226 -7.86 20.80 35.95
N ASP A 227 -7.12 21.49 35.09
CA ASP A 227 -7.36 21.47 33.63
C ASP A 227 -6.60 20.34 32.89
N VAL A 228 -5.61 19.71 33.52
CA VAL A 228 -4.81 18.65 32.92
C VAL A 228 -5.23 17.30 33.52
N HIS A 229 -5.80 16.44 32.67
CA HIS A 229 -6.26 15.09 33.00
C HIS A 229 -5.46 14.00 32.27
N ALA A 230 -4.74 14.35 31.20
CA ALA A 230 -3.92 13.45 30.43
C ALA A 230 -2.74 14.18 29.75
N PRO A 231 -1.70 13.45 29.29
CA PRO A 231 -0.58 14.04 28.54
C PRO A 231 -0.99 14.96 27.39
N ARG A 232 -2.02 14.58 26.63
CA ARG A 232 -2.56 15.35 25.49
C ARG A 232 -3.12 16.73 25.84
N ASP A 233 -3.44 16.99 27.10
CA ASP A 233 -3.97 18.28 27.53
C ASP A 233 -2.86 19.33 27.66
N VAL A 234 -1.59 18.89 27.74
CA VAL A 234 -0.42 19.73 27.60
C VAL A 234 -0.11 19.84 26.11
N MET A 235 -0.25 21.05 25.57
CA MET A 235 -0.24 21.27 24.13
C MET A 235 1.15 21.52 23.56
N PHE A 236 2.07 21.98 24.41
CA PHE A 236 3.40 22.37 24.01
C PHE A 236 4.35 22.37 25.20
N VAL A 237 5.52 21.76 25.04
CA VAL A 237 6.64 21.86 25.97
C VAL A 237 7.90 22.15 25.15
N GLY A 238 8.66 23.15 25.58
CA GLY A 238 9.92 23.51 24.95
C GLY A 238 9.75 24.60 23.91
N GLY A 239 10.54 24.51 22.83
CA GLY A 239 10.78 25.61 21.90
C GLY A 239 11.34 26.85 22.61
N ASN A 240 11.67 27.88 21.86
CA ASN A 240 12.35 29.08 22.33
C ASN A 240 13.52 28.73 23.26
N SER A 241 14.59 28.14 22.73
CA SER A 241 15.71 27.61 23.53
C SER A 241 16.38 28.64 24.46
N ALA A 242 16.12 29.94 24.28
CA ALA A 242 16.50 30.99 25.21
C ALA A 242 15.58 31.10 26.45
N ALA A 243 14.28 30.80 26.30
CA ALA A 243 13.27 30.78 27.36
C ALA A 243 12.18 29.76 27.06
N PRO A 244 12.43 28.46 27.33
CA PRO A 244 11.49 27.42 26.97
C PRO A 244 10.19 27.52 27.75
N VAL A 245 9.07 27.23 27.09
CA VAL A 245 7.73 27.41 27.65
C VAL A 245 6.97 26.10 27.72
N ILE A 246 6.06 26.00 28.67
CA ILE A 246 5.05 24.95 28.74
C ILE A 246 3.67 25.60 28.69
N ALA A 247 2.76 25.01 27.91
CA ALA A 247 1.43 25.55 27.74
C ALA A 247 0.33 24.49 27.69
N TRP A 248 -0.81 24.82 28.29
CA TRP A 248 -2.01 24.00 28.32
C TRP A 248 -3.25 24.90 28.36
N THR A 249 -4.38 24.39 27.90
CA THR A 249 -5.65 25.13 27.90
C THR A 249 -6.59 24.64 29.00
N ASP A 250 -7.59 25.44 29.32
CA ASP A 250 -8.76 24.96 30.05
C ASP A 250 -9.65 24.08 29.14
N SER A 251 -10.52 23.27 29.76
CA SER A 251 -11.42 22.36 29.04
C SER A 251 -12.39 23.04 28.06
N SER A 252 -12.64 24.35 28.25
CA SER A 252 -13.51 25.14 27.37
C SER A 252 -12.77 25.91 26.26
N LEU A 253 -11.44 25.76 26.15
CA LEU A 253 -10.59 26.52 25.22
C LEU A 253 -10.79 28.05 25.33
N SER A 254 -11.07 28.56 26.53
CA SER A 254 -11.29 29.98 26.80
C SER A 254 -10.01 30.70 27.22
N LYS A 255 -9.05 29.97 27.80
CA LYS A 255 -7.77 30.49 28.30
C LYS A 255 -6.64 29.52 27.99
N LEU A 256 -5.57 30.04 27.42
CA LEU A 256 -4.29 29.36 27.30
C LEU A 256 -3.41 29.76 28.49
N ARG A 257 -2.96 28.79 29.27
CA ARG A 257 -2.00 29.03 30.36
C ARG A 257 -0.60 28.75 29.87
N VAL A 258 0.31 29.66 30.16
CA VAL A 258 1.72 29.55 29.78
C VAL A 258 2.58 29.73 31.02
N ASN A 259 3.58 28.87 31.17
CA ASN A 259 4.65 29.00 32.16
C ASN A 259 6.00 28.93 31.44
N VAL A 260 6.92 29.80 31.84
CA VAL A 260 8.32 29.76 31.37
C VAL A 260 9.07 28.79 32.28
N LEU A 261 9.67 27.75 31.69
CA LEU A 261 10.42 26.76 32.44
C LEU A 261 11.58 27.44 33.19
N GLY A 262 11.70 27.12 34.48
CA GLY A 262 12.58 27.80 35.42
C GLY A 262 11.87 28.83 36.31
N SER A 263 10.60 29.14 36.04
CA SER A 263 9.74 30.01 36.87
C SER A 263 8.57 29.24 37.48
N LYS A 264 8.11 29.68 38.65
CA LYS A 264 6.87 29.19 39.28
C LYS A 264 5.62 29.98 38.87
N ALA A 265 5.78 31.06 38.10
CA ALA A 265 4.67 31.93 37.71
C ALA A 265 3.96 31.38 36.47
N THR A 266 2.64 31.31 36.52
CA THR A 266 1.77 30.96 35.38
C THR A 266 1.01 32.18 34.92
N GLN A 267 0.89 32.36 33.61
CA GLN A 267 0.20 33.48 32.97
C GLN A 267 -0.99 32.99 32.15
N ASP A 268 -2.13 33.64 32.29
CA ASP A 268 -3.37 33.29 31.58
C ASP A 268 -3.54 34.21 30.35
N LEU A 269 -3.57 33.62 29.16
CA LEU A 269 -3.81 34.29 27.89
C LEU A 269 -5.26 34.01 27.44
N LYS A 270 -6.01 35.05 27.09
CA LYS A 270 -7.42 34.91 26.69
C LYS A 270 -7.54 34.42 25.25
N LEU A 271 -8.31 33.37 25.02
CA LEU A 271 -8.61 32.84 23.69
C LEU A 271 -9.95 33.38 23.15
N PRO A 272 -10.15 33.37 21.81
CA PRO A 272 -11.44 33.61 21.18
C PRO A 272 -12.53 32.66 21.69
N ALA A 273 -13.76 33.16 21.84
CA ALA A 273 -14.88 32.38 22.40
C ALA A 273 -15.34 31.22 21.49
N ASP A 274 -15.02 31.25 20.20
CA ASP A 274 -15.35 30.24 19.20
C ASP A 274 -14.14 29.37 18.81
N ALA A 275 -13.10 29.32 19.64
CA ALA A 275 -11.92 28.49 19.44
C ALA A 275 -12.28 26.99 19.35
N VAL A 276 -11.67 26.32 18.37
CA VAL A 276 -11.82 24.88 18.10
C VAL A 276 -10.51 24.14 18.39
N SER A 277 -9.38 24.75 18.07
CA SER A 277 -8.05 24.22 18.42
C SER A 277 -7.04 25.35 18.55
N VAL A 278 -5.99 25.10 19.33
CA VAL A 278 -4.87 26.02 19.53
C VAL A 278 -3.57 25.27 19.21
N ALA A 279 -2.58 25.96 18.69
CA ALA A 279 -1.24 25.44 18.45
C ALA A 279 -0.20 26.52 18.79
N ILE A 280 0.97 26.10 19.28
CA ILE A 280 2.06 27.01 19.59
C ILE A 280 3.22 26.75 18.64
N HIS A 281 3.76 27.84 18.10
CA HIS A 281 4.89 27.81 17.20
C HIS A 281 6.02 28.66 17.79
N ALA A 282 7.15 28.03 18.09
CA ALA A 282 8.30 28.69 18.72
C ALA A 282 9.61 28.29 17.99
N PRO A 283 10.62 29.16 17.99
CA PRO A 283 11.91 28.89 17.36
C PRO A 283 12.72 27.87 18.17
N HIS A 284 13.63 27.11 17.56
CA HIS A 284 14.40 26.04 18.24
C HIS A 284 15.90 26.35 18.36
N LEU A 285 16.35 27.53 17.93
CA LEU A 285 17.76 27.91 18.04
C LEU A 285 18.00 28.69 19.33
N SER A 286 19.11 28.42 20.00
CA SER A 286 19.53 29.11 21.23
C SER A 286 19.69 30.63 21.07
N GLN A 287 20.06 31.07 19.87
CA GLN A 287 20.26 32.49 19.54
C GLN A 287 18.98 33.20 19.08
N SER A 288 17.88 32.48 18.84
CA SER A 288 16.63 33.08 18.36
C SER A 288 16.04 34.02 19.41
N GLN A 289 15.41 35.10 18.95
CA GLN A 289 14.64 35.97 19.83
C GLN A 289 13.53 35.19 20.55
N PRO A 290 13.23 35.52 21.83
CA PRO A 290 12.33 34.73 22.65
C PRO A 290 10.86 35.07 22.39
N HIS A 291 10.44 34.90 21.14
CA HIS A 291 9.06 35.05 20.69
C HIS A 291 8.44 33.71 20.35
N PHE A 292 7.15 33.58 20.61
CA PHE A 292 6.35 32.45 20.16
C PHE A 292 4.99 32.93 19.67
N LEU A 293 4.41 32.17 18.76
CA LEU A 293 3.11 32.45 18.14
C LEU A 293 2.08 31.46 18.65
N VAL A 294 0.95 31.99 19.12
CA VAL A 294 -0.25 31.24 19.47
C VAL A 294 -1.20 31.30 18.29
N HIS A 295 -1.37 30.17 17.61
CA HIS A 295 -2.29 30.01 16.50
C HIS A 295 -3.60 29.42 17.03
N THR A 296 -4.72 30.11 16.79
CA THR A 296 -6.04 29.67 17.19
C THR A 296 -6.93 29.48 15.97
N ARG A 297 -7.43 28.27 15.79
CA ARG A 297 -8.49 27.98 14.81
C ARG A 297 -9.83 28.17 15.46
N THR A 298 -10.70 28.89 14.79
CA THR A 298 -12.08 29.10 15.23
C THR A 298 -13.04 28.41 14.26
N LYS A 299 -14.33 28.38 14.59
CA LYS A 299 -15.36 27.82 13.69
C LYS A 299 -15.44 28.53 12.34
N THR A 300 -15.01 29.80 12.28
CA THR A 300 -15.16 30.67 11.11
C THR A 300 -13.84 30.96 10.38
N GLY A 301 -12.69 30.56 10.95
CA GLY A 301 -11.40 30.89 10.37
C GLY A 301 -10.20 30.60 11.27
N ASN A 302 -9.12 31.36 11.08
CA ASN A 302 -7.90 31.25 11.85
C ASN A 302 -7.36 32.62 12.28
N LYS A 303 -6.88 32.70 13.53
CA LYS A 303 -6.26 33.87 14.15
C LYS A 303 -4.90 33.49 14.71
N ALA A 304 -3.96 34.44 14.77
CA ALA A 304 -2.70 34.24 15.48
C ALA A 304 -2.30 35.47 16.30
N GLU A 305 -1.66 35.21 17.42
CA GLU A 305 -1.13 36.23 18.34
C GLU A 305 0.32 35.91 18.67
N VAL A 306 1.19 36.91 18.61
CA VAL A 306 2.62 36.75 18.90
C VAL A 306 2.95 37.33 20.26
N TYR A 307 3.70 36.56 21.04
CA TYR A 307 4.07 36.88 22.41
C TYR A 307 5.59 36.92 22.55
N HIS A 308 6.06 37.79 23.45
CA HIS A 308 7.46 37.94 23.82
C HIS A 308 7.68 37.48 25.26
N THR A 309 8.74 36.71 25.50
CA THR A 309 9.16 36.32 26.84
C THR A 309 10.35 37.16 27.29
N ASP A 310 10.19 37.92 28.38
CA ASP A 310 11.29 38.64 29.02
C ASP A 310 12.18 37.66 29.80
N LEU A 311 13.43 37.53 29.34
CA LEU A 311 14.43 36.62 29.91
C LEU A 311 14.75 36.90 31.39
N LYS A 312 14.56 38.13 31.87
CA LYS A 312 14.90 38.50 33.26
C LYS A 312 13.75 38.28 34.22
N SER A 313 12.54 38.66 33.81
CA SER A 313 11.35 38.59 34.65
C SER A 313 10.53 37.30 34.45
N SER A 314 10.82 36.53 33.39
CA SER A 314 10.01 35.40 32.93
C SER A 314 8.54 35.79 32.65
N GLN A 315 8.26 37.07 32.41
CA GLN A 315 6.94 37.55 32.03
C GLN A 315 6.73 37.41 30.52
N VAL A 316 5.48 37.11 30.13
CA VAL A 316 5.04 36.92 28.75
C VAL A 316 4.11 38.08 28.42
N SER A 317 4.47 38.87 27.41
CA SER A 317 3.67 40.01 26.95
C SER A 317 3.26 39.83 25.49
N LYS A 318 2.07 40.33 25.12
CA LYS A 318 1.63 40.31 23.72
C LYS A 318 2.44 41.32 22.91
N ALA A 319 3.15 40.85 21.89
CA ALA A 319 3.90 41.71 20.98
C ALA A 319 2.97 42.32 19.93
N TYR A 320 2.21 41.49 19.22
CA TYR A 320 1.20 41.93 18.26
C TYR A 320 0.19 40.81 17.96
N GLU A 321 -0.87 41.13 17.21
CA GLU A 321 -1.82 40.14 16.70
C GLU A 321 -1.94 40.21 15.17
N LEU A 322 -2.24 39.08 14.55
CA LEU A 322 -2.50 38.97 13.13
C LEU A 322 -4.01 38.95 12.86
N PRO A 323 -4.44 39.43 11.68
CA PRO A 323 -5.86 39.51 11.35
C PRO A 323 -6.51 38.12 11.31
N HIS A 324 -7.75 38.06 11.76
CA HIS A 324 -8.61 36.89 11.60
C HIS A 324 -8.96 36.70 10.12
N LEU A 325 -8.61 35.55 9.55
CA LEU A 325 -8.93 35.23 8.15
C LEU A 325 -9.88 34.04 8.11
N SER A 326 -10.81 34.04 7.15
CA SER A 326 -11.70 32.91 6.90
C SER A 326 -10.96 31.70 6.33
N GLY A 327 -11.55 30.52 6.48
CA GLY A 327 -11.00 29.28 5.92
C GLY A 327 -9.89 28.64 6.76
N LEU A 328 -9.31 27.57 6.24
CA LEU A 328 -8.21 26.87 6.89
C LEU A 328 -6.92 27.69 6.79
N GLY A 329 -6.07 27.53 7.80
CA GLY A 329 -4.77 28.18 7.83
C GLY A 329 -3.80 27.39 8.69
N ALA A 330 -2.54 27.41 8.28
CA ALA A 330 -1.43 26.81 9.00
C ALA A 330 -0.32 27.84 9.21
N PHE A 331 0.40 27.70 10.31
CA PHE A 331 1.55 28.53 10.63
C PHE A 331 2.81 27.66 10.74
N SER A 332 3.95 28.27 10.45
CA SER A 332 5.26 27.67 10.66
C SER A 332 6.26 28.71 11.16
N THR A 333 7.22 28.25 11.96
CA THR A 333 8.33 29.09 12.42
C THR A 333 9.59 28.74 11.65
N SER A 334 10.27 29.76 11.13
CA SER A 334 11.60 29.65 10.53
C SER A 334 12.54 30.60 11.28
N SER A 335 13.78 30.17 11.52
CA SER A 335 14.78 31.01 12.20
C SER A 335 16.05 31.09 11.37
N ASP A 336 16.66 32.28 11.34
CA ASP A 336 17.98 32.53 10.75
C ASP A 336 18.82 33.36 11.72
N GLY A 337 19.68 32.68 12.46
CA GLY A 337 20.38 33.25 13.60
C GLY A 337 19.38 33.77 14.64
N ALA A 338 19.46 35.04 14.99
CA ALA A 338 18.54 35.68 15.94
C ALA A 338 17.16 36.01 15.34
N ASN A 339 17.05 36.09 14.01
CA ASN A 339 15.80 36.49 13.37
C ASN A 339 14.81 35.33 13.37
N VAL A 340 13.57 35.62 13.77
CA VAL A 340 12.46 34.65 13.77
C VAL A 340 11.38 35.13 12.82
N TYR A 341 10.97 34.25 11.91
CA TYR A 341 9.94 34.50 10.92
C TYR A 341 8.78 33.55 11.15
N PHE A 342 7.56 34.09 11.11
CA PHE A 342 6.34 33.29 11.10
C PHE A 342 5.74 33.33 9.69
N ALA A 343 5.65 32.15 9.07
CA ALA A 343 4.97 31.97 7.80
C ALA A 343 3.52 31.55 8.05
N ARG A 344 2.56 32.23 7.42
CA ARG A 344 1.14 31.86 7.41
C ARG A 344 0.78 31.37 6.02
N VAL A 345 0.16 30.20 5.97
CA VAL A 345 -0.30 29.52 4.76
C VAL A 345 -1.81 29.45 4.83
N THR A 346 -2.50 30.08 3.88
CA THR A 346 -3.97 30.04 3.73
C THR A 346 -4.33 29.31 2.44
N GLU A 347 -5.61 29.27 2.08
CA GLU A 347 -6.07 28.70 0.80
C GLU A 347 -5.62 29.53 -0.42
N ASP A 348 -5.39 30.83 -0.23
CA ASP A 348 -5.12 31.77 -1.32
C ASP A 348 -3.67 32.21 -1.42
N GLU A 349 -2.91 32.17 -0.32
CA GLU A 349 -1.56 32.69 -0.30
C GLU A 349 -0.68 32.16 0.83
N THR A 350 0.62 32.40 0.66
CA THR A 350 1.60 32.35 1.75
C THR A 350 2.08 33.76 2.06
N LEU A 351 2.12 34.14 3.33
CA LEU A 351 2.71 35.39 3.79
C LEU A 351 3.72 35.16 4.92
N ILE A 352 4.64 36.10 5.10
CA ILE A 352 5.64 36.05 6.16
C ILE A 352 5.61 37.35 6.96
N VAL A 353 5.72 37.21 8.29
CA VAL A 353 5.90 38.32 9.23
C VAL A 353 7.16 38.08 10.09
N SER A 354 7.77 39.16 10.56
CA SER A 354 8.84 39.11 11.56
C SER A 354 8.26 38.90 12.95
N SER A 355 8.94 38.18 13.84
CA SER A 355 8.53 38.07 15.25
C SER A 355 8.43 39.40 16.00
N GLU A 356 9.04 40.47 15.47
CA GLU A 356 9.07 41.80 16.08
C GLU A 356 7.97 42.74 15.56
N SER A 357 7.32 42.41 14.43
CA SER A 357 6.37 43.32 13.79
C SER A 357 5.28 42.58 13.02
N HIS A 358 4.06 43.12 13.11
CA HIS A 358 2.90 42.66 12.32
C HIS A 358 2.99 43.04 10.83
N ALA A 359 3.99 43.83 10.43
CA ALA A 359 4.19 44.21 9.04
C ALA A 359 4.51 42.98 8.18
N VAL A 360 3.76 42.81 7.10
CA VAL A 360 3.96 41.70 6.16
C VAL A 360 5.23 41.97 5.34
N LEU A 361 6.23 41.11 5.51
CA LEU A 361 7.52 41.22 4.83
C LEU A 361 7.42 40.83 3.35
N ALA A 362 6.62 39.79 3.06
CA ALA A 362 6.39 39.31 1.71
C ALA A 362 5.09 38.49 1.65
N ARG A 363 4.47 38.46 0.47
CA ARG A 363 3.27 37.68 0.13
C ARG A 363 3.46 36.99 -1.20
N TRP A 364 2.99 35.76 -1.29
CA TRP A 364 2.98 34.97 -2.51
C TRP A 364 1.59 34.33 -2.68
N PRO A 365 0.78 34.83 -3.61
CA PRO A 365 -0.51 34.21 -3.91
C PRO A 365 -0.32 32.86 -4.61
N PHE A 366 -1.20 31.92 -4.28
CA PHE A 366 -1.26 30.62 -4.95
C PHE A 366 -1.88 30.74 -6.34
N LYS A 367 -1.42 29.88 -7.25
CA LYS A 367 -1.89 29.81 -8.64
C LYS A 367 -2.14 28.34 -8.99
N PRO A 368 -3.42 27.89 -9.10
CA PRO A 368 -4.66 28.62 -8.85
C PRO A 368 -4.89 28.92 -7.35
N ALA A 369 -5.69 29.96 -7.06
CA ALA A 369 -6.12 30.27 -5.69
C ALA A 369 -7.22 29.29 -5.21
N GLY A 370 -7.27 28.99 -3.92
CA GLY A 370 -8.31 28.16 -3.31
C GLY A 370 -8.07 26.65 -3.36
N ASP A 371 -6.89 26.19 -3.80
CA ASP A 371 -6.60 24.76 -3.98
C ASP A 371 -5.88 24.12 -2.77
N ILE A 372 -5.47 24.94 -1.77
CA ILE A 372 -4.64 24.48 -0.64
C ILE A 372 -5.38 24.61 0.69
N GLU A 373 -6.11 23.58 1.07
CA GLU A 373 -6.69 23.46 2.40
C GLU A 373 -5.65 22.94 3.43
N ALA A 374 -4.68 23.77 3.81
CA ALA A 374 -3.56 23.35 4.67
C ALA A 374 -3.99 23.04 6.13
N VAL A 375 -3.76 21.80 6.57
CA VAL A 375 -4.00 21.33 7.95
C VAL A 375 -2.78 21.58 8.83
N HIS A 376 -1.56 21.46 8.30
CA HIS A 376 -0.34 21.94 8.94
C HIS A 376 0.70 22.23 7.88
N ALA A 377 1.69 23.04 8.22
CA ALA A 377 2.73 23.47 7.28
C ALA A 377 4.06 23.67 7.99
N VAL A 378 5.12 23.44 7.23
CA VAL A 378 6.50 23.74 7.62
C VAL A 378 7.13 24.61 6.56
N ALA A 379 7.80 25.68 6.95
CA ALA A 379 8.38 26.64 6.03
C ALA A 379 9.86 26.89 6.31
N GLU A 380 10.63 27.04 5.25
CA GLU A 380 12.00 27.54 5.28
C GLU A 380 12.03 28.91 4.61
N VAL A 381 12.32 29.94 5.41
CA VAL A 381 12.42 31.33 4.96
C VAL A 381 13.89 31.71 4.78
N LEU A 382 14.23 32.20 3.60
CA LEU A 382 15.58 32.63 3.25
C LEU A 382 15.57 34.09 2.85
N LYS A 383 16.36 34.92 3.54
CA LYS A 383 16.61 36.31 3.14
C LYS A 383 17.61 36.33 1.98
N LYS A 384 17.30 37.01 0.89
CA LYS A 384 18.20 37.08 -0.28
C LYS A 384 19.42 37.96 0.05
N PRO A 385 20.66 37.49 -0.19
CA PRO A 385 21.86 38.28 0.08
C PRO A 385 21.85 39.61 -0.67
N GLY A 386 22.12 40.72 0.03
CA GLY A 386 22.25 42.04 -0.58
C GLY A 386 20.95 42.70 -1.07
N THR A 387 19.77 42.13 -0.77
CA THR A 387 18.47 42.74 -1.09
C THR A 387 17.51 42.62 0.10
N GLU A 388 16.41 43.39 0.10
CA GLU A 388 15.33 43.23 1.08
C GLU A 388 14.37 42.06 0.75
N GLY A 389 14.60 41.37 -0.38
CA GLY A 389 13.71 40.30 -0.84
C GLY A 389 13.86 39.01 -0.03
N PHE A 390 12.75 38.29 0.12
CA PHE A 390 12.70 36.96 0.72
C PHE A 390 12.46 35.88 -0.34
N ALA A 391 12.80 34.64 0.00
CA ALA A 391 12.39 33.44 -0.70
C ALA A 391 11.83 32.45 0.33
N ILE A 392 10.81 31.69 -0.05
CA ILE A 392 10.17 30.73 0.84
C ILE A 392 9.92 29.41 0.14
N ARG A 393 10.15 28.33 0.89
CA ARG A 393 9.65 26.99 0.59
C ARG A 393 8.68 26.60 1.69
N VAL A 394 7.48 26.18 1.32
CA VAL A 394 6.45 25.71 2.24
C VAL A 394 6.09 24.29 1.88
N ALA A 395 6.26 23.37 2.81
CA ALA A 395 5.69 22.04 2.75
C ALA A 395 4.40 22.02 3.57
N ALA A 396 3.27 21.64 2.97
CA ALA A 396 1.99 21.62 3.67
C ALA A 396 1.29 20.28 3.46
N VAL A 397 0.60 19.81 4.50
CA VAL A 397 -0.32 18.68 4.39
C VAL A 397 -1.72 19.23 4.26
N THR A 398 -2.41 18.83 3.21
CA THR A 398 -3.77 19.28 2.91
C THR A 398 -4.81 18.45 3.68
N LYS A 399 -6.04 18.94 3.74
CA LYS A 399 -7.20 18.18 4.25
C LYS A 399 -7.45 16.89 3.46
N SER A 400 -6.99 16.83 2.20
CA SER A 400 -7.04 15.63 1.36
C SER A 400 -5.92 14.64 1.63
N GLU A 401 -5.11 14.86 2.67
CA GLU A 401 -3.95 14.06 3.04
C GLU A 401 -2.85 14.05 1.95
N ASP A 402 -2.85 15.07 1.11
CA ASP A 402 -1.78 15.27 0.14
C ASP A 402 -0.65 16.08 0.78
N TRP A 403 0.59 15.68 0.52
CA TRP A 403 1.77 16.46 0.87
C TRP A 403 2.20 17.30 -0.32
N ILE A 404 2.14 18.61 -0.17
CA ILE A 404 2.50 19.55 -1.23
C ILE A 404 3.74 20.34 -0.85
N LEU A 405 4.46 20.81 -1.85
CA LEU A 405 5.44 21.86 -1.67
C LEU A 405 5.12 23.04 -2.58
N ALA A 406 5.02 24.22 -1.96
CA ALA A 406 4.95 25.48 -2.66
C ALA A 406 6.24 26.27 -2.51
N ARG A 407 6.76 26.79 -3.63
CA ARG A 407 7.95 27.65 -3.67
C ARG A 407 7.52 29.02 -4.17
N ASN A 408 7.66 30.04 -3.32
CA ASN A 408 7.25 31.41 -3.66
C ASN A 408 5.82 31.50 -4.24
N GLY A 409 4.86 30.72 -3.69
CA GLY A 409 3.45 30.70 -4.11
C GLY A 409 3.11 29.80 -5.30
N GLU A 410 4.09 29.14 -5.92
CA GLU A 410 3.84 28.15 -6.97
C GLU A 410 3.91 26.75 -6.38
N VAL A 411 2.89 25.91 -6.60
CA VAL A 411 2.90 24.51 -6.16
C VAL A 411 3.78 23.73 -7.11
N ASP A 412 4.97 23.36 -6.66
CA ASP A 412 5.95 22.64 -7.48
C ASP A 412 5.54 21.18 -7.68
N TRP A 413 5.09 20.54 -6.60
CA TRP A 413 4.70 19.14 -6.60
C TRP A 413 3.67 18.82 -5.52
N LYS A 414 2.96 17.72 -5.77
CA LYS A 414 1.93 17.14 -4.89
C LYS A 414 2.15 15.63 -4.79
N ARG A 415 2.20 15.11 -3.57
CA ARG A 415 2.37 13.69 -3.27
C ARG A 415 1.11 13.18 -2.55
N PRO A 416 0.43 12.14 -3.06
CA PRO A 416 -0.77 11.59 -2.45
C PRO A 416 -0.43 10.67 -1.26
N GLU A 417 0.19 11.22 -0.22
CA GLU A 417 0.62 10.47 0.96
C GLU A 417 -0.53 9.79 1.72
N GLY A 418 -1.76 10.30 1.56
CA GLY A 418 -2.98 9.67 2.05
C GLY A 418 -3.28 8.30 1.46
N LEU A 419 -2.66 7.88 0.34
CA LEU A 419 -2.78 6.50 -0.19
C LEU A 419 -2.13 5.45 0.71
N THR A 420 -1.23 5.85 1.61
CA THR A 420 -0.60 4.92 2.56
C THR A 420 -1.61 4.23 3.46
N GLY A 421 -1.26 3.08 4.03
CA GLY A 421 -2.21 2.36 4.89
C GLY A 421 -3.47 1.94 4.13
N ALA A 422 -3.32 1.62 2.84
CA ALA A 422 -4.31 0.93 2.05
C ALA A 422 -4.62 -0.42 2.71
N VAL A 423 -5.88 -0.65 3.05
CA VAL A 423 -6.32 -1.88 3.73
C VAL A 423 -7.14 -2.78 2.82
N ALA A 424 -7.73 -2.24 1.76
CA ALA A 424 -8.48 -3.00 0.77
C ALA A 424 -8.41 -2.32 -0.60
N ALA A 425 -8.34 -3.11 -1.67
CA ALA A 425 -8.46 -2.61 -3.04
C ALA A 425 -9.25 -3.58 -3.92
N VAL A 426 -9.81 -3.07 -5.00
CA VAL A 426 -10.47 -3.88 -6.02
C VAL A 426 -10.25 -3.29 -7.41
N TRP A 427 -10.15 -4.16 -8.40
CA TRP A 427 -10.18 -3.79 -9.80
C TRP A 427 -11.61 -3.50 -10.25
N ALA A 428 -11.81 -2.39 -10.96
CA ALA A 428 -13.07 -2.03 -11.59
C ALA A 428 -12.84 -1.74 -13.08
N ASP A 429 -13.81 -2.13 -13.91
CA ASP A 429 -13.82 -1.77 -15.33
C ASP A 429 -14.30 -0.32 -15.50
N VAL A 430 -13.88 0.34 -16.59
CA VAL A 430 -14.34 1.70 -16.93
C VAL A 430 -15.83 1.66 -17.34
N PRO A 431 -16.73 2.41 -16.67
CA PRO A 431 -18.17 2.40 -16.95
C PRO A 431 -18.54 3.07 -18.29
N GLY A 432 -19.71 2.76 -18.85
CA GLY A 432 -20.35 3.57 -19.90
C GLY A 432 -20.06 3.21 -21.37
N VAL A 433 -19.30 2.16 -21.65
CA VAL A 433 -19.18 1.62 -23.01
C VAL A 433 -20.09 0.39 -23.12
N GLU A 434 -20.99 0.36 -24.11
CA GLU A 434 -21.82 -0.81 -24.38
C GLU A 434 -20.94 -2.06 -24.41
N ASN A 435 -21.13 -2.94 -23.43
CA ASN A 435 -20.48 -4.23 -23.48
C ASN A 435 -21.15 -4.97 -24.63
N LEU A 436 -20.48 -4.98 -25.79
CA LEU A 436 -20.96 -5.69 -26.98
C LEU A 436 -21.37 -7.12 -26.63
N ALA A 437 -20.74 -7.75 -25.63
CA ALA A 437 -21.15 -9.05 -25.12
C ALA A 437 -22.57 -9.06 -24.54
N LYS A 438 -22.97 -8.06 -23.74
CA LYS A 438 -24.34 -7.92 -23.20
C LYS A 438 -25.37 -7.70 -24.30
N VAL A 439 -25.03 -6.86 -25.29
CA VAL A 439 -25.89 -6.61 -26.46
C VAL A 439 -26.03 -7.89 -27.30
N LEU A 440 -24.94 -8.65 -27.47
CA LEU A 440 -24.96 -9.93 -28.17
C LEU A 440 -25.71 -11.03 -27.39
N GLU A 441 -25.66 -11.00 -26.06
CA GLU A 441 -26.42 -11.90 -25.19
C GLU A 441 -27.93 -11.61 -25.29
N GLU A 442 -28.31 -10.34 -25.33
CA GLU A 442 -29.70 -9.92 -25.61
C GLU A 442 -30.15 -10.35 -27.03
N GLU A 443 -29.28 -10.21 -28.05
CA GLU A 443 -29.53 -10.74 -29.40
C GLU A 443 -29.69 -12.28 -29.41
N ALA A 444 -28.95 -13.01 -28.57
CA ALA A 444 -29.01 -14.47 -28.48
C ALA A 444 -30.31 -14.97 -27.83
N HIS A 445 -30.93 -14.16 -26.97
CA HIS A 445 -32.20 -14.49 -26.28
C HIS A 445 -33.45 -14.00 -27.01
N THR A 446 -33.32 -13.32 -28.16
CA THR A 446 -34.45 -12.84 -28.98
C THR A 446 -34.70 -13.69 -30.22
N ASN A 447 -35.85 -13.50 -30.88
CA ASN A 447 -36.19 -14.20 -32.12
C ASN A 447 -35.17 -13.83 -33.24
N PRO A 448 -34.68 -14.80 -34.05
CA PRO A 448 -33.74 -14.55 -35.16
C PRO A 448 -34.04 -13.34 -36.06
N VAL A 449 -35.31 -13.05 -36.35
CA VAL A 449 -35.69 -11.89 -37.19
C VAL A 449 -35.49 -10.57 -36.45
N GLN A 450 -35.84 -10.53 -35.16
CA GLN A 450 -35.64 -9.34 -34.33
C GLN A 450 -34.16 -9.09 -34.11
N ALA A 451 -33.36 -10.13 -33.84
CA ALA A 451 -31.91 -10.02 -33.73
C ALA A 451 -31.27 -9.51 -35.03
N TYR A 452 -31.76 -9.94 -36.20
CA TYR A 452 -31.28 -9.43 -37.49
C TYR A 452 -31.60 -7.95 -37.70
N ILE A 453 -32.84 -7.52 -37.42
CA ILE A 453 -33.23 -6.11 -37.52
C ILE A 453 -32.41 -5.25 -36.55
N HIS A 454 -32.24 -5.72 -35.32
CA HIS A 454 -31.41 -5.08 -34.30
C HIS A 454 -29.97 -4.90 -34.79
N ARG A 455 -29.36 -5.95 -35.35
CA ARG A 455 -28.00 -5.90 -35.90
C ARG A 455 -27.86 -4.92 -37.05
N VAL A 456 -28.81 -4.88 -37.98
CA VAL A 456 -28.78 -3.95 -39.11
C VAL A 456 -28.89 -2.51 -38.63
N ASN A 457 -29.81 -2.23 -37.70
CA ASN A 457 -29.95 -0.89 -37.10
C ASN A 457 -28.65 -0.49 -36.39
N ARG A 458 -28.07 -1.36 -35.56
CA ARG A 458 -26.77 -1.13 -34.92
C ARG A 458 -25.67 -0.84 -35.92
N HIS A 459 -25.56 -1.59 -37.02
CA HIS A 459 -24.55 -1.33 -38.04
C HIS A 459 -24.79 0.00 -38.78
N ILE A 460 -26.05 0.39 -39.01
CA ILE A 460 -26.38 1.70 -39.57
C ILE A 460 -26.00 2.81 -38.59
N ASP A 461 -26.27 2.62 -37.30
CA ASP A 461 -25.89 3.56 -36.25
C ASP A 461 -24.35 3.64 -36.13
N ASP A 462 -23.63 2.52 -36.25
CA ASP A 462 -22.16 2.47 -36.25
C ASP A 462 -21.54 3.23 -37.44
N LEU A 463 -22.23 3.29 -38.60
CA LEU A 463 -21.75 4.02 -39.78
C LEU A 463 -21.61 5.53 -39.52
N GLN A 464 -22.28 6.09 -38.51
CA GLN A 464 -22.11 7.51 -38.14
C GLN A 464 -20.67 7.84 -37.72
N TYR A 465 -19.92 6.85 -37.22
CA TYR A 465 -18.52 7.00 -36.80
C TYR A 465 -17.51 6.73 -37.94
N LEU A 466 -17.96 6.22 -39.09
CA LEU A 466 -17.09 5.88 -40.23
C LEU A 466 -16.28 7.07 -40.76
N PRO A 467 -16.84 8.30 -40.92
CA PRO A 467 -16.07 9.44 -41.41
C PRO A 467 -14.89 9.78 -40.50
N GLU A 468 -15.10 9.87 -39.18
CA GLU A 468 -14.03 10.14 -38.19
C GLU A 468 -12.97 9.03 -38.22
N TYR A 469 -13.39 7.76 -38.32
CA TYR A 469 -12.48 6.64 -38.47
C TYR A 469 -11.59 6.76 -39.71
N LEU A 470 -12.16 7.04 -40.89
CA LEU A 470 -11.42 7.17 -42.14
C LEU A 470 -10.43 8.34 -42.10
N PHE A 471 -10.83 9.48 -41.51
CA PHE A 471 -9.92 10.62 -41.33
C PHE A 471 -8.76 10.31 -40.38
N SER A 472 -8.93 9.40 -39.42
CA SER A 472 -7.85 8.98 -38.49
C SER A 472 -6.86 7.97 -39.09
N LEU A 473 -7.19 7.31 -40.21
CA LEU A 473 -6.35 6.23 -40.78
C LEU A 473 -4.93 6.67 -41.17
N PRO A 474 -4.72 7.77 -41.91
CA PRO A 474 -3.37 8.18 -42.30
C PRO A 474 -2.44 8.40 -41.09
N GLU A 475 -2.95 9.05 -40.04
CA GLU A 475 -2.20 9.29 -38.80
C GLU A 475 -1.88 7.97 -38.08
N ARG A 476 -2.86 7.06 -37.95
CA ARG A 476 -2.65 5.72 -37.36
C ARG A 476 -1.61 4.89 -38.12
N PHE A 477 -1.59 4.98 -39.45
CA PHE A 477 -0.58 4.29 -40.26
C PHE A 477 0.82 4.86 -40.04
N ILE A 478 0.97 6.19 -40.01
CA ILE A 478 2.28 6.82 -39.81
C ILE A 478 2.82 6.54 -38.41
N THR A 479 1.99 6.73 -37.37
CA THR A 479 2.37 6.46 -35.97
C THR A 479 2.72 5.00 -35.74
N SER A 480 1.93 4.07 -36.31
CA SER A 480 2.18 2.64 -36.15
C SER A 480 3.46 2.14 -36.85
N ILE A 481 3.90 2.76 -37.95
CA ILE A 481 5.09 2.35 -38.73
C ILE A 481 6.36 3.04 -38.24
N PHE A 482 6.31 4.35 -38.01
CA PHE A 482 7.50 5.16 -37.74
C PHE A 482 7.73 5.44 -36.25
N GLY A 483 6.77 5.10 -35.40
CA GLY A 483 6.82 5.41 -33.98
C GLY A 483 6.52 6.88 -33.73
N GLY A 484 5.46 7.15 -32.98
CA GLY A 484 5.07 8.50 -32.55
C GLY A 484 3.89 8.40 -31.59
N GLU A 485 3.81 9.32 -30.62
CA GLU A 485 2.63 9.43 -29.77
C GLU A 485 1.45 9.94 -30.61
N PRO A 486 0.23 9.38 -30.46
CA PRO A 486 -0.96 9.91 -31.11
C PRO A 486 -1.21 11.34 -30.62
N VAL A 487 -1.49 12.28 -31.54
CA VAL A 487 -1.61 13.72 -31.24
C VAL A 487 -2.91 14.05 -30.48
N SER A 488 -3.89 13.14 -30.49
CA SER A 488 -5.13 13.27 -29.71
C SER A 488 -5.28 12.17 -28.65
N LYS A 489 -4.80 12.44 -27.43
CA LYS A 489 -5.36 11.79 -26.24
C LYS A 489 -6.75 12.39 -26.02
N LYS A 490 -7.82 11.63 -26.28
CA LYS A 490 -9.19 12.07 -25.93
C LYS A 490 -9.23 12.28 -24.41
N GLU A 491 -9.73 13.42 -23.94
CA GLU A 491 -9.91 13.67 -22.51
C GLU A 491 -10.93 12.66 -21.92
N GLY A 492 -10.71 12.24 -20.67
CA GLY A 492 -11.58 11.28 -19.96
C GLY A 492 -11.00 9.88 -19.84
N LEU A 493 -11.75 9.00 -19.17
CA LEU A 493 -11.42 7.59 -18.97
C LEU A 493 -11.85 6.76 -20.17
N HIS A 494 -10.92 6.00 -20.76
CA HIS A 494 -11.22 5.17 -21.93
C HIS A 494 -10.76 3.73 -21.74
N ARG A 495 -11.62 2.78 -22.15
CA ARG A 495 -11.22 1.37 -22.25
C ARG A 495 -10.38 1.16 -23.51
N ASP A 496 -9.22 0.56 -23.35
CA ASP A 496 -8.38 0.15 -24.49
C ASP A 496 -8.85 -1.20 -25.06
N THR A 497 -8.43 -1.49 -26.30
CA THR A 497 -8.81 -2.73 -26.99
C THR A 497 -8.27 -3.99 -26.30
N PHE A 498 -7.14 -3.88 -25.59
CA PHE A 498 -6.50 -5.01 -24.90
C PHE A 498 -6.93 -5.16 -23.43
N GLY A 499 -7.71 -4.21 -22.89
CA GLY A 499 -8.22 -4.23 -21.53
C GLY A 499 -7.17 -3.98 -20.46
N PHE A 500 -6.11 -3.26 -20.79
CA PHE A 500 -5.10 -2.77 -19.85
C PHE A 500 -5.57 -1.56 -19.03
N ASN A 501 -6.47 -0.76 -19.58
CA ASN A 501 -7.05 0.42 -18.94
C ASN A 501 -8.20 -0.02 -18.02
N LYS A 502 -7.92 -0.02 -16.72
CA LYS A 502 -8.86 -0.32 -15.65
C LYS A 502 -8.69 0.68 -14.52
N LEU A 503 -9.67 0.68 -13.64
CA LEU A 503 -9.67 1.47 -12.42
C LEU A 503 -9.28 0.60 -11.24
N ILE A 504 -8.52 1.18 -10.31
CA ILE A 504 -8.22 0.59 -9.01
C ILE A 504 -8.93 1.46 -7.98
N VAL A 505 -9.90 0.87 -7.29
CA VAL A 505 -10.58 1.54 -6.18
C VAL A 505 -10.00 1.01 -4.88
N LEU A 506 -9.48 1.92 -4.06
CA LEU A 506 -8.69 1.60 -2.89
C LEU A 506 -9.23 2.33 -1.65
N ALA A 507 -9.30 1.62 -0.53
CA ALA A 507 -9.74 2.15 0.75
C ALA A 507 -8.59 2.11 1.76
N THR A 508 -8.45 3.21 2.51
CA THR A 508 -7.38 3.39 3.50
C THR A 508 -7.91 3.20 4.91
N ARG A 509 -7.03 2.85 5.84
CA ARG A 509 -7.36 2.75 7.27
C ARG A 509 -7.91 4.05 7.88
N ARG A 510 -7.65 5.19 7.25
CA ARG A 510 -8.15 6.52 7.65
C ARG A 510 -9.59 6.78 7.18
N GLY A 511 -10.15 5.85 6.40
CA GLY A 511 -11.52 5.91 5.90
C GLY A 511 -11.72 6.78 4.65
N ARG A 512 -10.61 7.08 3.98
CA ARG A 512 -10.60 7.73 2.67
C ARG A 512 -10.52 6.68 1.56
N MET A 513 -11.25 6.93 0.48
CA MET A 513 -11.26 6.10 -0.72
C MET A 513 -10.65 6.86 -1.89
N TYR A 514 -9.98 6.12 -2.78
CA TYR A 514 -9.28 6.64 -3.94
C TYR A 514 -9.64 5.83 -5.19
N GLY A 515 -9.72 6.50 -6.33
CA GLY A 515 -9.76 5.89 -7.65
C GLY A 515 -8.49 6.20 -8.43
N LEU A 516 -7.75 5.16 -8.81
CA LEU A 516 -6.55 5.26 -9.64
C LEU A 516 -6.84 4.72 -11.04
N SER A 517 -6.24 5.31 -12.08
CA SER A 517 -6.32 4.76 -13.44
C SER A 517 -5.00 4.19 -13.91
N THR A 518 -5.04 3.00 -14.50
CA THR A 518 -3.88 2.40 -15.15
C THR A 518 -3.54 3.04 -16.49
N GLU A 519 -4.49 3.75 -17.14
CA GLU A 519 -4.24 4.50 -18.38
C GLU A 519 -3.24 5.65 -18.16
N HIS A 520 -3.28 6.25 -16.97
CA HIS A 520 -2.43 7.37 -16.59
C HIS A 520 -1.40 6.95 -15.54
N ASN A 521 -0.81 5.76 -15.69
CA ASN A 521 0.26 5.25 -14.82
C ASN A 521 -0.07 5.35 -13.31
N GLY A 522 -1.29 4.97 -12.93
CA GLY A 522 -1.74 4.95 -11.55
C GLY A 522 -2.07 6.32 -10.95
N GLN A 523 -2.27 7.36 -11.77
CA GLN A 523 -2.67 8.68 -11.28
C GLN A 523 -3.99 8.62 -10.51
N VAL A 524 -4.07 9.37 -9.41
CA VAL A 524 -5.31 9.57 -8.63
C VAL A 524 -6.27 10.44 -9.45
N ILE A 525 -7.42 9.88 -9.82
CA ILE A 525 -8.48 10.61 -10.54
C ILE A 525 -9.43 11.28 -9.56
N TRP A 526 -9.73 10.60 -8.46
CA TRP A 526 -10.56 11.12 -7.40
C TRP A 526 -10.10 10.61 -6.04
N SER A 527 -10.36 11.42 -5.01
CA SER A 527 -10.16 11.08 -3.60
C SER A 527 -11.32 11.62 -2.79
N LYS A 528 -11.91 10.80 -1.93
CA LYS A 528 -13.06 11.18 -1.08
C LYS A 528 -12.87 10.63 0.33
N ALA A 529 -13.02 11.50 1.32
CA ALA A 529 -13.20 11.06 2.70
C ALA A 529 -14.64 10.57 2.87
N VAL A 530 -14.82 9.26 3.02
CA VAL A 530 -16.16 8.63 3.04
C VAL A 530 -16.53 8.16 4.45
N LEU A 531 -15.58 7.56 5.17
CA LEU A 531 -15.75 7.01 6.52
C LEU A 531 -14.70 7.59 7.48
N PRO A 532 -14.66 8.91 7.73
CA PRO A 532 -13.60 9.53 8.52
C PRO A 532 -13.46 8.86 9.90
N GLN A 533 -12.23 8.49 10.26
CA GLN A 533 -11.93 7.85 11.54
C GLN A 533 -11.59 8.88 12.62
N LEU A 534 -11.90 8.56 13.88
CA LEU A 534 -11.43 9.33 15.03
C LEU A 534 -9.91 9.14 15.21
N PRO A 535 -9.19 10.10 15.81
CA PRO A 535 -7.77 9.93 16.11
C PRO A 535 -7.50 8.65 16.92
N GLY A 536 -6.59 7.81 16.44
CA GLY A 536 -6.25 6.52 17.05
C GLY A 536 -7.15 5.36 16.64
N GLU A 537 -8.27 5.60 15.96
CA GLU A 537 -9.10 4.56 15.37
C GLU A 537 -8.69 4.26 13.92
N THR A 538 -8.90 3.02 13.51
CA THR A 538 -8.61 2.55 12.14
C THR A 538 -9.83 1.84 11.56
N LEU A 539 -10.09 2.09 10.28
CA LEU A 539 -11.09 1.36 9.50
C LEU A 539 -10.57 -0.07 9.24
N ASP A 540 -11.31 -1.05 9.75
CA ASP A 540 -11.08 -2.47 9.48
C ASP A 540 -12.07 -2.92 8.40
N VAL A 541 -11.58 -3.07 7.17
CA VAL A 541 -12.39 -3.48 6.01
C VAL A 541 -12.46 -5.00 5.95
N LYS A 542 -13.68 -5.54 5.96
CA LYS A 542 -13.92 -6.99 5.85
C LYS A 542 -14.23 -7.47 4.44
N GLY A 543 -14.56 -6.55 3.53
CA GLY A 543 -14.76 -6.87 2.12
C GLY A 543 -14.94 -5.65 1.25
N ILE A 544 -14.48 -5.77 0.01
CA ILE A 544 -14.67 -4.81 -1.06
C ILE A 544 -14.98 -5.58 -2.35
N TYR A 545 -15.93 -5.08 -3.14
CA TYR A 545 -16.37 -5.74 -4.37
C TYR A 545 -16.78 -4.70 -5.42
N ALA A 546 -16.31 -4.87 -6.65
CA ALA A 546 -16.70 -4.06 -7.79
C ALA A 546 -17.79 -4.77 -8.60
N LYS A 547 -18.92 -4.08 -8.82
CA LYS A 547 -19.98 -4.53 -9.71
C LYS A 547 -19.66 -4.12 -11.15
N ASP A 548 -20.14 -4.91 -12.11
CA ASP A 548 -19.99 -4.65 -13.55
C ASP A 548 -20.64 -3.33 -14.01
N GLU A 549 -21.56 -2.78 -13.23
CA GLU A 549 -22.23 -1.50 -13.46
C GLU A 549 -21.37 -0.28 -13.10
N GLY A 550 -20.12 -0.50 -12.64
CA GLY A 550 -19.21 0.57 -12.26
C GLY A 550 -19.37 1.06 -10.83
N VAL A 551 -20.06 0.31 -9.96
CA VAL A 551 -20.25 0.63 -8.53
C VAL A 551 -19.40 -0.30 -7.67
N VAL A 552 -18.63 0.27 -6.76
CA VAL A 552 -17.85 -0.46 -5.75
C VAL A 552 -18.56 -0.43 -4.41
N THR A 553 -18.73 -1.60 -3.81
CA THR A 553 -19.30 -1.76 -2.47
C THR A 553 -18.24 -2.18 -1.47
N LEU A 554 -18.27 -1.61 -0.27
CA LEU A 554 -17.33 -1.88 0.83
C LEU A 554 -18.10 -2.17 2.13
N ARG A 555 -17.59 -3.10 2.94
CA ARG A 555 -18.09 -3.43 4.28
C ARG A 555 -16.99 -3.32 5.34
N GLY A 556 -17.27 -2.59 6.41
CA GLY A 556 -16.39 -2.46 7.58
C GLY A 556 -16.82 -3.35 8.75
N ALA A 557 -15.89 -3.59 9.67
CA ALA A 557 -16.08 -4.47 10.81
C ALA A 557 -17.10 -3.97 11.85
N LYS A 558 -17.31 -2.65 11.93
CA LYS A 558 -18.28 -2.02 12.86
C LYS A 558 -19.64 -1.80 12.21
N GLY A 559 -19.92 -2.49 11.10
CA GLY A 559 -21.18 -2.37 10.35
C GLY A 559 -21.19 -1.22 9.36
N GLU A 560 -20.03 -0.66 9.00
CA GLU A 560 -19.93 0.34 7.95
C GLU A 560 -20.30 -0.26 6.59
N TYR A 561 -20.96 0.54 5.74
CA TYR A 561 -21.23 0.20 4.35
C TYR A 561 -21.06 1.41 3.45
N VAL A 562 -20.46 1.19 2.28
CA VAL A 562 -20.30 2.21 1.25
C VAL A 562 -20.64 1.61 -0.11
N ALA A 563 -21.37 2.36 -0.92
CA ALA A 563 -21.48 2.17 -2.36
C ALA A 563 -21.02 3.46 -3.05
N ILE A 564 -20.03 3.35 -3.94
CA ILE A 564 -19.39 4.49 -4.61
C ILE A 564 -19.16 4.18 -6.09
N LYS A 565 -19.32 5.17 -6.97
CA LYS A 565 -18.99 5.02 -8.39
C LYS A 565 -17.47 4.92 -8.56
N SER A 566 -17.03 3.94 -9.36
CA SER A 566 -15.61 3.64 -9.58
C SER A 566 -14.86 4.72 -10.35
N ASP A 567 -15.52 5.40 -11.28
CA ASP A 567 -14.95 6.38 -12.21
C ASP A 567 -14.94 7.82 -11.66
N THR A 568 -16.03 8.26 -11.03
CA THR A 568 -16.15 9.64 -10.51
C THR A 568 -15.87 9.76 -9.01
N GLY A 569 -15.99 8.66 -8.26
CA GLY A 569 -15.98 8.70 -6.80
C GLY A 569 -17.26 9.28 -6.20
N ASP A 570 -18.33 9.41 -6.98
CA ASP A 570 -19.61 9.87 -6.45
C ASP A 570 -20.19 8.81 -5.50
N VAL A 571 -20.49 9.26 -4.30
CA VAL A 571 -21.03 8.42 -3.25
C VAL A 571 -22.51 8.15 -3.54
N VAL A 572 -22.85 6.88 -3.75
CA VAL A 572 -24.23 6.42 -3.95
C VAL A 572 -24.92 6.23 -2.60
N GLU A 573 -24.25 5.56 -1.68
CA GLU A 573 -24.79 5.23 -0.36
C GLU A 573 -23.66 5.11 0.67
N VAL A 574 -23.86 5.63 1.88
CA VAL A 574 -22.94 5.47 3.02
C VAL A 574 -23.74 5.22 4.28
N MET A 575 -23.35 4.19 5.00
CA MET A 575 -23.81 3.88 6.35
C MET A 575 -22.58 3.88 7.27
N PRO A 576 -22.51 4.79 8.26
CA PRO A 576 -21.38 4.86 9.19
C PRO A 576 -21.40 3.71 10.21
N ALA A 577 -20.36 3.65 11.05
CA ALA A 577 -20.24 2.63 12.11
C ALA A 577 -21.47 2.59 13.02
N GLY A 578 -21.91 1.38 13.39
CA GLY A 578 -23.10 1.14 14.20
C GLY A 578 -24.44 1.18 13.45
N SER A 579 -24.45 1.53 12.16
CA SER A 579 -25.69 1.50 11.35
C SER A 579 -26.18 0.09 11.07
N LEU A 580 -25.25 -0.86 10.93
CA LEU A 580 -25.52 -2.27 10.73
C LEU A 580 -24.79 -3.09 11.82
N PRO A 581 -25.15 -4.38 11.98
CA PRO A 581 -24.45 -5.26 12.92
C PRO A 581 -22.96 -5.38 12.61
N HIS A 582 -22.19 -5.73 13.63
CA HIS A 582 -20.77 -6.03 13.47
C HIS A 582 -20.53 -7.17 12.47
N VAL A 583 -19.50 -6.99 11.65
CA VAL A 583 -19.12 -7.91 10.59
C VAL A 583 -17.75 -8.51 10.92
N SER A 584 -17.67 -9.84 10.95
CA SER A 584 -16.41 -10.56 11.15
C SER A 584 -15.70 -10.83 9.82
N SER A 585 -16.47 -11.14 8.78
CA SER A 585 -15.99 -11.54 7.45
C SER A 585 -17.06 -11.27 6.40
N THR A 586 -16.71 -11.37 5.13
CA THR A 586 -17.65 -11.20 4.01
C THR A 586 -17.43 -12.26 2.94
N VAL A 587 -18.47 -12.50 2.15
CA VAL A 587 -18.40 -13.38 0.99
C VAL A 587 -19.20 -12.76 -0.16
N VAL A 588 -18.67 -12.85 -1.38
CA VAL A 588 -19.40 -12.46 -2.58
C VAL A 588 -20.27 -13.63 -3.00
N VAL A 589 -21.58 -13.40 -3.10
CA VAL A 589 -22.57 -14.43 -3.42
C VAL A 589 -23.40 -14.04 -4.63
N ASP A 590 -23.76 -15.04 -5.43
CA ASP A 590 -24.74 -14.91 -6.50
C ASP A 590 -26.16 -14.99 -5.95
N SER A 591 -27.02 -14.07 -6.40
CA SER A 591 -28.44 -14.02 -6.08
C SER A 591 -29.28 -13.69 -7.31
N PRO A 592 -30.62 -13.87 -7.26
CA PRO A 592 -31.51 -13.44 -8.34
C PRO A 592 -31.39 -11.95 -8.71
N ALA A 593 -31.04 -11.08 -7.75
CA ALA A 593 -30.79 -9.66 -7.97
C ALA A 593 -29.34 -9.34 -8.45
N GLY A 594 -28.51 -10.35 -8.65
CA GLY A 594 -27.11 -10.23 -9.06
C GLY A 594 -26.11 -10.53 -7.93
N LYS A 595 -24.81 -10.31 -8.22
CA LYS A 595 -23.73 -10.51 -7.24
C LYS A 595 -23.70 -9.42 -6.20
N TRP A 596 -23.53 -9.81 -4.93
CA TRP A 596 -23.40 -8.84 -3.84
C TRP A 596 -22.52 -9.38 -2.71
N LEU A 597 -22.10 -8.47 -1.83
CA LEU A 597 -21.23 -8.74 -0.70
C LEU A 597 -22.07 -9.03 0.55
N LEU A 598 -22.21 -10.31 0.90
CA LEU A 598 -22.94 -10.79 2.08
C LEU A 598 -22.08 -10.61 3.35
N PRO A 599 -22.54 -9.84 4.35
CA PRO A 599 -21.84 -9.72 5.63
C PRO A 599 -22.10 -10.93 6.52
N ILE A 600 -21.03 -11.43 7.15
CA ILE A 600 -21.08 -12.51 8.14
C ILE A 600 -20.69 -11.92 9.50
N GLY A 601 -21.54 -12.09 10.50
CA GLY A 601 -21.34 -11.62 11.87
C GLY A 601 -20.37 -12.48 12.68
N ALA A 602 -20.27 -12.23 13.98
CA ALA A 602 -19.47 -13.05 14.88
C ALA A 602 -20.00 -14.50 14.91
N ASN A 603 -19.09 -15.48 15.09
CA ASN A 603 -19.41 -16.91 15.15
C ASN A 603 -20.21 -17.43 13.93
N GLY A 604 -20.01 -16.82 12.76
CA GLY A 604 -20.61 -17.27 11.50
C GLY A 604 -22.09 -16.93 11.35
N GLN A 605 -22.66 -16.09 12.23
CA GLN A 605 -24.06 -15.70 12.14
C GLN A 605 -24.33 -14.85 10.90
N VAL A 606 -25.28 -15.27 10.06
CA VAL A 606 -25.69 -14.49 8.89
C VAL A 606 -26.84 -13.57 9.30
N GLY A 607 -26.73 -12.28 8.96
CA GLY A 607 -27.81 -11.32 9.18
C GLY A 607 -29.06 -11.63 8.35
N PRO A 608 -30.18 -10.93 8.56
CA PRO A 608 -31.37 -11.12 7.74
C PRO A 608 -31.06 -10.85 6.27
N VAL A 609 -31.29 -11.85 5.42
CA VAL A 609 -31.13 -11.74 3.96
C VAL A 609 -32.45 -11.27 3.35
N PRO A 610 -32.48 -10.16 2.58
CA PRO A 610 -33.69 -9.71 1.90
C PRO A 610 -34.18 -10.72 0.84
N ALA A 611 -35.49 -10.79 0.65
CA ALA A 611 -36.10 -11.55 -0.45
C ALA A 611 -35.52 -11.09 -1.81
N GLY A 612 -35.22 -12.04 -2.69
CA GLY A 612 -34.53 -11.79 -3.97
C GLY A 612 -33.00 -11.62 -3.90
N PHE A 613 -32.41 -11.52 -2.71
CA PHE A 613 -30.95 -11.50 -2.48
C PHE A 613 -30.42 -12.83 -1.91
N THR A 614 -31.27 -13.87 -1.89
CA THR A 614 -30.96 -15.23 -1.42
C THR A 614 -29.71 -15.78 -2.12
N PRO A 615 -28.66 -16.18 -1.38
CA PRO A 615 -27.48 -16.81 -1.95
C PRO A 615 -27.86 -18.13 -2.63
N SER A 616 -27.39 -18.31 -3.86
CA SER A 616 -27.58 -19.54 -4.64
C SER A 616 -26.58 -20.65 -4.30
N GLN A 617 -25.51 -20.31 -3.57
CA GLN A 617 -24.39 -21.19 -3.26
C GLN A 617 -24.36 -21.55 -1.77
N THR A 618 -23.76 -22.69 -1.42
CA THR A 618 -23.38 -22.99 -0.04
C THR A 618 -22.21 -22.10 0.38
N ILE A 619 -22.35 -21.40 1.52
CA ILE A 619 -21.28 -20.57 2.06
C ILE A 619 -20.61 -21.30 3.23
N VAL A 620 -19.30 -21.09 3.39
CA VAL A 620 -18.55 -21.60 4.54
C VAL A 620 -18.30 -20.47 5.51
N VAL A 621 -18.67 -20.67 6.77
CA VAL A 621 -18.48 -19.70 7.85
C VAL A 621 -17.68 -20.30 9.00
N ARG A 622 -16.94 -19.45 9.72
CA ARG A 622 -16.27 -19.83 10.96
C ARG A 622 -17.21 -19.63 12.14
N GLY A 623 -17.63 -20.73 12.76
CA GLY A 623 -18.45 -20.78 13.97
C GLY A 623 -17.63 -20.64 15.25
N GLU A 624 -18.32 -20.74 16.39
CA GLU A 624 -17.69 -20.71 17.71
C GLU A 624 -16.74 -21.90 17.92
N GLY A 625 -15.64 -21.69 18.65
CA GLY A 625 -14.69 -22.75 19.00
C GLY A 625 -13.87 -23.30 17.83
N GLU A 626 -13.53 -22.46 16.84
CA GLU A 626 -12.82 -22.87 15.61
C GLU A 626 -13.59 -24.00 14.89
N THR A 627 -14.92 -23.87 14.79
CA THR A 627 -15.75 -24.72 13.94
C THR A 627 -15.89 -24.10 12.56
N LEU A 628 -15.94 -24.94 11.53
CA LEU A 628 -16.35 -24.54 10.19
C LEU A 628 -17.75 -25.08 9.93
N LYS A 629 -18.61 -24.26 9.35
CA LYS A 629 -19.99 -24.62 9.02
C LYS A 629 -20.29 -24.30 7.57
N GLY A 630 -20.96 -25.22 6.88
CA GLY A 630 -21.55 -24.99 5.57
C GLY A 630 -23.02 -24.58 5.71
N LEU A 631 -23.37 -23.40 5.21
CA LEU A 631 -24.73 -22.86 5.27
C LEU A 631 -25.34 -22.82 3.86
N GLY A 632 -26.55 -23.38 3.73
CA GLY A 632 -27.44 -23.18 2.59
C GLY A 632 -28.56 -22.20 2.93
N PHE A 633 -29.26 -21.72 1.91
CA PHE A 633 -30.36 -20.77 2.07
C PHE A 633 -31.60 -21.25 1.33
N ILE A 634 -32.75 -21.12 1.98
CA ILE A 634 -34.06 -21.43 1.41
C ILE A 634 -34.92 -20.17 1.53
N GLU A 635 -35.60 -19.81 0.44
CA GLU A 635 -36.56 -18.71 0.42
C GLU A 635 -37.98 -19.27 0.37
N GLU A 636 -38.74 -19.09 1.45
CA GLU A 636 -40.14 -19.48 1.57
C GLU A 636 -40.99 -18.28 2.01
N ASN A 637 -42.10 -18.00 1.32
CA ASN A 637 -43.02 -16.90 1.65
C ASN A 637 -42.34 -15.51 1.79
N ASN A 638 -41.42 -15.16 0.88
CA ASN A 638 -40.58 -13.94 0.93
C ASN A 638 -39.72 -13.82 2.21
N LYS A 639 -39.42 -14.93 2.87
CA LYS A 639 -38.50 -14.98 4.00
C LYS A 639 -37.38 -15.95 3.68
N VAL A 640 -36.14 -15.49 3.86
CA VAL A 640 -34.96 -16.32 3.69
C VAL A 640 -34.61 -16.95 5.04
N SER A 641 -34.50 -18.28 5.09
CA SER A 641 -33.96 -19.02 6.23
C SER A 641 -32.63 -19.65 5.87
N GLU A 642 -31.68 -19.54 6.79
CA GLU A 642 -30.42 -20.29 6.74
C GLU A 642 -30.64 -21.74 7.18
N GLN A 643 -29.93 -22.67 6.54
CA GLN A 643 -29.91 -24.08 6.87
C GLN A 643 -28.46 -24.54 7.01
N GLU A 644 -28.10 -25.06 8.19
CA GLU A 644 -26.79 -25.71 8.38
C GLU A 644 -26.78 -27.06 7.65
N ILE A 645 -25.87 -27.21 6.69
CA ILE A 645 -25.71 -28.41 5.86
C ILE A 645 -24.71 -29.37 6.49
N TRP A 646 -23.56 -28.83 6.92
CA TRP A 646 -22.47 -29.58 7.53
C TRP A 646 -21.72 -28.73 8.54
N GLN A 647 -21.02 -29.41 9.45
CA GLN A 647 -20.12 -28.79 10.42
C GLN A 647 -18.84 -29.63 10.56
N LEU A 648 -17.71 -28.95 10.69
CA LEU A 648 -16.39 -29.54 10.91
C LEU A 648 -15.74 -28.86 12.12
N GLN A 649 -15.49 -29.63 13.17
CA GLN A 649 -14.81 -29.16 14.38
C GLN A 649 -13.31 -29.43 14.25
N LEU A 650 -12.47 -28.40 14.40
CA LEU A 650 -11.02 -28.58 14.47
C LEU A 650 -10.60 -29.27 15.77
N PHE A 651 -9.42 -29.90 15.77
CA PHE A 651 -8.89 -30.55 16.97
C PHE A 651 -8.60 -29.53 18.09
N PRO A 652 -8.74 -29.93 19.37
CA PRO A 652 -8.45 -29.04 20.49
C PRO A 652 -7.05 -28.45 20.42
N GLY A 653 -6.94 -27.12 20.60
CA GLY A 653 -5.66 -26.39 20.54
C GLY A 653 -5.24 -25.93 19.14
N GLN A 654 -5.94 -26.36 18.08
CA GLN A 654 -5.73 -25.82 16.73
C GLN A 654 -6.48 -24.49 16.56
N LYS A 655 -5.83 -23.52 15.90
CA LYS A 655 -6.44 -22.24 15.50
C LYS A 655 -6.26 -22.04 13.99
N ILE A 656 -7.30 -21.63 13.28
CA ILE A 656 -7.18 -21.34 11.84
C ILE A 656 -6.43 -20.03 11.66
N VAL A 657 -5.27 -20.11 11.00
CA VAL A 657 -4.38 -18.96 10.73
C VAL A 657 -4.56 -18.41 9.33
N GLU A 658 -4.89 -19.26 8.34
CA GLU A 658 -4.98 -18.85 6.94
C GLU A 658 -6.03 -19.70 6.19
N VAL A 659 -6.69 -19.08 5.22
CA VAL A 659 -7.69 -19.72 4.36
C VAL A 659 -7.47 -19.28 2.92
N ALA A 660 -7.25 -20.24 2.01
CA ALA A 660 -7.11 -19.97 0.59
C ALA A 660 -8.25 -20.59 -0.21
N LYS A 661 -8.74 -19.84 -1.20
CA LYS A 661 -9.81 -20.26 -2.11
C LYS A 661 -9.42 -19.96 -3.55
N PRO A 662 -9.99 -20.68 -4.54
CA PRO A 662 -9.90 -20.29 -5.93
C PRO A 662 -10.36 -18.85 -6.15
N ALA A 663 -9.73 -18.16 -7.10
CA ALA A 663 -10.18 -16.83 -7.52
C ALA A 663 -11.60 -16.90 -8.10
N SER A 664 -12.36 -15.81 -8.02
CA SER A 664 -13.70 -15.75 -8.64
C SER A 664 -13.66 -15.93 -10.16
N HIS A 665 -12.54 -15.54 -10.78
CA HIS A 665 -12.23 -15.81 -12.18
C HIS A 665 -11.07 -16.81 -12.25
N ASP A 666 -11.42 -18.11 -12.27
CA ASP A 666 -10.47 -19.21 -12.34
C ASP A 666 -10.82 -20.21 -13.47
N PRO A 667 -10.78 -19.78 -14.75
CA PRO A 667 -11.04 -20.68 -15.88
C PRO A 667 -9.92 -21.71 -16.06
N VAL A 668 -10.29 -22.94 -16.45
CA VAL A 668 -9.35 -24.05 -16.66
C VAL A 668 -9.35 -24.45 -18.13
N ALA A 669 -8.23 -24.22 -18.81
CA ALA A 669 -8.11 -24.48 -20.26
C ALA A 669 -7.97 -25.98 -20.61
N SER A 670 -7.43 -26.80 -19.71
CA SER A 670 -7.23 -28.24 -19.96
C SER A 670 -7.56 -29.08 -18.73
N ILE A 671 -8.40 -30.10 -18.93
CA ILE A 671 -8.81 -31.08 -17.90
C ILE A 671 -7.68 -32.00 -17.44
N GLY A 672 -6.63 -32.17 -18.25
CA GLY A 672 -5.53 -33.08 -17.94
C GLY A 672 -4.18 -32.52 -18.35
N ARG A 673 -3.13 -33.13 -17.83
CA ARG A 673 -1.74 -32.87 -18.21
C ARG A 673 -1.21 -34.04 -19.00
N VAL A 674 -0.67 -33.79 -20.20
CA VAL A 674 -0.05 -34.82 -21.04
C VAL A 674 1.36 -35.10 -20.53
N LEU A 675 1.67 -36.36 -20.28
CA LEU A 675 2.95 -36.83 -19.80
C LEU A 675 3.92 -37.11 -20.96
N ALA A 676 5.21 -37.27 -20.64
CA ALA A 676 6.27 -37.60 -21.59
C ALA A 676 5.97 -38.83 -22.48
N ASP A 677 5.22 -39.81 -21.97
CA ASP A 677 4.82 -41.03 -22.69
C ASP A 677 3.47 -40.91 -23.40
N ARG A 678 2.94 -39.69 -23.53
CA ARG A 678 1.64 -39.33 -24.16
C ARG A 678 0.41 -39.84 -23.42
N ARG A 679 0.56 -40.39 -22.21
CA ARG A 679 -0.57 -40.62 -21.32
C ARG A 679 -0.98 -39.30 -20.65
N VAL A 680 -2.16 -39.27 -20.06
CA VAL A 680 -2.76 -38.07 -19.48
C VAL A 680 -3.00 -38.29 -17.99
N SER A 681 -2.46 -37.41 -17.15
CA SER A 681 -2.88 -37.31 -15.76
C SER A 681 -4.03 -36.32 -15.68
N TYR A 682 -5.23 -36.80 -15.35
CA TYR A 682 -6.42 -35.96 -15.20
C TYR A 682 -6.34 -35.15 -13.91
N LYS A 683 -6.59 -33.85 -14.01
CA LYS A 683 -6.53 -32.92 -12.89
C LYS A 683 -7.79 -33.07 -12.05
N TYR A 684 -7.65 -33.05 -10.74
CA TYR A 684 -8.81 -32.99 -9.86
C TYR A 684 -9.35 -31.56 -9.83
N LEU A 685 -10.45 -31.31 -10.53
CA LEU A 685 -11.04 -29.98 -10.71
C LEU A 685 -12.36 -29.87 -9.95
N ASN A 686 -12.28 -29.38 -8.72
CA ASN A 686 -13.45 -29.09 -7.90
C ASN A 686 -13.50 -27.57 -7.60
N PRO A 687 -14.47 -26.83 -8.17
CA PRO A 687 -14.59 -25.38 -7.95
C PRO A 687 -15.02 -25.03 -6.51
N ASN A 688 -15.54 -26.01 -5.77
CA ASN A 688 -16.03 -25.88 -4.41
C ASN A 688 -14.97 -26.32 -3.40
N THR A 689 -13.72 -25.88 -3.59
CA THR A 689 -12.60 -26.26 -2.73
C THR A 689 -12.12 -25.10 -1.86
N LEU A 690 -11.65 -25.45 -0.66
CA LEU A 690 -11.12 -24.50 0.32
C LEU A 690 -9.92 -25.11 1.02
N VAL A 691 -8.80 -24.40 1.03
CA VAL A 691 -7.63 -24.76 1.82
C VAL A 691 -7.72 -24.06 3.16
N VAL A 692 -7.63 -24.82 4.24
CA VAL A 692 -7.65 -24.32 5.62
C VAL A 692 -6.35 -24.71 6.30
N ALA A 693 -5.58 -23.71 6.71
CA ALA A 693 -4.36 -23.90 7.48
C ALA A 693 -4.60 -23.56 8.95
N SER A 694 -4.30 -24.51 9.84
CA SER A 694 -4.48 -24.37 11.28
C SER A 694 -3.21 -24.73 12.06
N ILE A 695 -2.89 -23.94 13.08
CA ILE A 695 -1.68 -24.13 13.88
C ILE A 695 -2.02 -24.66 15.28
N ASN A 696 -1.23 -25.62 15.74
CA ASN A 696 -1.16 -25.99 17.15
C ASN A 696 0.14 -25.43 17.73
N GLU A 697 0.04 -24.34 18.48
CA GLU A 697 1.20 -23.64 19.07
C GLU A 697 1.95 -24.53 20.07
N ALA A 698 1.24 -25.35 20.86
CA ALA A 698 1.86 -26.20 21.88
C ALA A 698 2.72 -27.31 21.27
N GLU A 699 2.32 -27.82 20.10
CA GLU A 699 3.05 -28.87 19.36
C GLU A 699 3.97 -28.30 18.29
N SER A 700 3.93 -26.97 18.06
CA SER A 700 4.61 -26.30 16.95
C SER A 700 4.33 -27.00 15.61
N SER A 701 3.06 -27.28 15.33
CA SER A 701 2.66 -28.02 14.13
C SER A 701 1.60 -27.28 13.33
N LEU A 702 1.74 -27.27 12.01
CA LEU A 702 0.78 -26.74 11.05
C LEU A 702 0.01 -27.88 10.40
N SER A 703 -1.32 -27.83 10.43
CA SER A 703 -2.21 -28.73 9.70
C SER A 703 -2.81 -27.98 8.52
N VAL A 704 -2.65 -28.49 7.30
CA VAL A 704 -3.25 -27.93 6.08
C VAL A 704 -4.27 -28.92 5.56
N GLN A 705 -5.53 -28.51 5.46
CA GLN A 705 -6.63 -29.36 5.03
C GLN A 705 -7.30 -28.78 3.78
N LEU A 706 -7.51 -29.62 2.78
CA LEU A 706 -8.34 -29.30 1.63
C LEU A 706 -9.76 -29.80 1.89
N LEU A 707 -10.73 -28.90 1.85
CA LEU A 707 -12.14 -29.17 2.13
C LEU A 707 -13.00 -28.97 0.88
N ASP A 708 -14.04 -29.78 0.72
CA ASP A 708 -15.15 -29.47 -0.16
C ASP A 708 -16.15 -28.56 0.58
N THR A 709 -16.43 -27.37 0.01
CA THR A 709 -17.26 -26.34 0.65
C THR A 709 -18.75 -26.68 0.65
N VAL A 710 -19.19 -27.58 -0.23
CA VAL A 710 -20.59 -27.99 -0.38
C VAL A 710 -20.90 -29.17 0.55
N SER A 711 -20.04 -30.20 0.58
CA SER A 711 -20.28 -31.41 1.37
C SER A 711 -19.63 -31.39 2.77
N GLY A 712 -18.61 -30.55 2.98
CA GLY A 712 -17.80 -30.51 4.20
C GLY A 712 -16.77 -31.64 4.30
N GLN A 713 -16.60 -32.43 3.24
CA GLN A 713 -15.66 -33.54 3.23
C GLN A 713 -14.21 -33.03 3.21
N VAL A 714 -13.37 -33.60 4.07
CA VAL A 714 -11.91 -33.41 4.01
C VAL A 714 -11.37 -34.23 2.83
N LEU A 715 -10.91 -33.56 1.79
CA LEU A 715 -10.40 -34.15 0.55
C LEU A 715 -8.93 -34.56 0.68
N ALA A 716 -8.12 -33.73 1.35
CA ALA A 716 -6.72 -33.99 1.64
C ALA A 716 -6.33 -33.34 2.97
N SER A 717 -5.31 -33.90 3.65
CA SER A 717 -4.81 -33.37 4.92
C SER A 717 -3.30 -33.63 5.03
N GLN A 718 -2.55 -32.56 5.28
CA GLN A 718 -1.11 -32.59 5.53
C GLN A 718 -0.79 -32.00 6.90
N SER A 719 0.25 -32.50 7.54
CA SER A 719 0.74 -31.98 8.82
C SER A 719 2.25 -31.77 8.79
N TYR A 720 2.67 -30.58 9.18
CA TYR A 720 4.06 -30.14 9.20
C TYR A 720 4.47 -29.85 10.65
N ALA A 721 5.53 -30.50 11.12
CA ALA A 721 6.06 -30.31 12.47
C ALA A 721 7.16 -29.23 12.49
N GLY A 722 7.38 -28.61 13.65
CA GLY A 722 8.43 -27.61 13.88
C GLY A 722 8.14 -26.25 13.25
N VAL A 723 6.88 -25.90 13.00
CA VAL A 723 6.47 -24.61 12.43
C VAL A 723 6.44 -23.53 13.50
N ASP A 724 7.01 -22.37 13.18
CA ASP A 724 7.03 -21.20 14.06
C ASP A 724 5.78 -20.35 13.82
N SER A 725 4.91 -20.26 14.84
CA SER A 725 3.67 -19.48 14.80
C SER A 725 3.88 -17.97 14.83
N THR A 726 5.09 -17.50 15.16
CA THR A 726 5.42 -16.08 15.21
C THR A 726 5.78 -15.50 13.84
N LYS A 727 5.93 -16.37 12.83
CA LYS A 727 6.26 -15.99 11.45
C LYS A 727 5.03 -16.08 10.55
N PRO A 728 4.99 -15.31 9.45
CA PRO A 728 3.86 -15.35 8.52
C PRO A 728 3.63 -16.74 7.92
N ILE A 729 2.34 -17.09 7.79
CA ILE A 729 1.85 -18.27 7.10
C ILE A 729 0.88 -17.77 6.04
N SER A 730 1.13 -18.11 4.78
CA SER A 730 0.26 -17.72 3.67
C SER A 730 0.04 -18.91 2.75
N CYS A 731 -1.18 -19.02 2.24
CA CYS A 731 -1.56 -20.08 1.30
C CYS A 731 -2.25 -19.46 0.09
N THR A 732 -2.10 -20.09 -1.06
CA THR A 732 -2.83 -19.72 -2.28
C THR A 732 -3.25 -20.97 -3.02
N MET A 733 -4.35 -20.89 -3.76
CA MET A 733 -4.90 -22.01 -4.53
C MET A 733 -5.31 -21.53 -5.91
N ALA A 734 -5.07 -22.36 -6.91
CA ALA A 734 -5.50 -22.10 -8.27
C ALA A 734 -5.66 -23.41 -9.02
N GLU A 735 -6.67 -23.52 -9.88
CA GLU A 735 -6.87 -24.69 -10.73
C GLU A 735 -6.95 -26.01 -9.93
N ASN A 736 -5.88 -26.82 -9.95
CA ASN A 736 -5.79 -28.14 -9.33
C ASN A 736 -4.65 -28.22 -8.31
N TRP A 737 -4.14 -27.09 -7.84
CA TRP A 737 -3.00 -27.05 -6.94
C TRP A 737 -3.14 -25.95 -5.90
N TYR A 738 -2.44 -26.13 -4.78
CA TYR A 738 -2.29 -25.10 -3.77
C TYR A 738 -0.86 -25.07 -3.24
N ALA A 739 -0.45 -23.90 -2.81
CA ALA A 739 0.86 -23.67 -2.20
C ALA A 739 0.68 -23.03 -0.83
N CYS A 740 1.48 -23.45 0.14
CA CYS A 740 1.55 -22.81 1.45
C CYS A 740 3.01 -22.53 1.81
N THR A 741 3.26 -21.36 2.38
CA THR A 741 4.57 -20.91 2.85
C THR A 741 4.55 -20.69 4.36
N PHE A 742 5.62 -21.10 5.04
CA PHE A 742 5.78 -20.96 6.49
C PHE A 742 7.25 -21.07 6.89
N PHE A 743 7.60 -20.58 8.09
CA PHE A 743 8.92 -20.80 8.67
C PHE A 743 8.89 -22.03 9.58
N GLY A 744 9.86 -22.94 9.43
CA GLY A 744 9.89 -24.12 10.28
C GLY A 744 11.21 -24.86 10.31
N GLN A 745 11.31 -25.77 11.29
CA GLN A 745 12.41 -26.70 11.48
C GLN A 745 12.03 -28.08 10.95
N TYR A 746 12.58 -28.47 9.81
CA TYR A 746 12.41 -29.79 9.22
C TYR A 746 13.52 -30.74 9.68
N THR A 747 13.17 -31.96 10.12
CA THR A 747 14.15 -33.01 10.43
C THR A 747 14.35 -33.91 9.22
N LEU A 748 15.60 -34.06 8.77
CA LEU A 748 15.95 -34.88 7.61
C LEU A 748 15.67 -36.37 7.89
N GLY A 749 14.98 -37.01 6.94
CA GLY A 749 14.70 -38.46 6.94
C GLY A 749 15.88 -39.34 6.52
N ASP A 750 17.11 -38.82 6.51
CA ASP A 750 18.33 -39.51 6.07
C ASP A 750 19.00 -40.35 7.19
N GLY A 751 18.33 -40.49 8.34
CA GLY A 751 18.84 -41.20 9.51
C GLY A 751 19.90 -40.42 10.31
N THR A 752 20.30 -39.21 9.87
CA THR A 752 21.32 -38.39 10.56
C THR A 752 20.74 -37.54 11.69
N LYS A 753 19.41 -37.46 11.81
CA LYS A 753 18.67 -36.57 12.73
C LYS A 753 19.06 -35.09 12.62
N ARG A 754 19.69 -34.69 11.51
CA ARG A 754 19.96 -33.28 11.22
C ARG A 754 18.64 -32.56 10.96
N SER A 755 18.59 -31.29 11.32
CA SER A 755 17.44 -30.45 11.04
C SER A 755 17.84 -29.21 10.26
N ILE A 756 16.95 -28.78 9.36
CA ILE A 756 17.08 -27.59 8.54
C ILE A 756 16.05 -26.60 9.05
N ARG A 757 16.48 -25.38 9.37
CA ARG A 757 15.60 -24.26 9.67
C ARG A 757 15.60 -23.31 8.49
N GLY A 758 14.43 -22.82 8.12
CA GLY A 758 14.29 -21.86 7.03
C GLY A 758 12.84 -21.66 6.66
N TYR A 759 12.64 -20.72 5.74
CA TYR A 759 11.36 -20.56 5.07
C TYR A 759 11.14 -21.72 4.11
N GLN A 760 9.93 -22.26 4.13
CA GLN A 760 9.55 -23.39 3.32
C GLN A 760 8.33 -23.01 2.50
N ILE A 761 8.31 -23.39 1.23
CA ILE A 761 7.10 -23.39 0.40
C ILE A 761 6.80 -24.83 0.02
N VAL A 762 5.59 -25.26 0.31
CA VAL A 762 5.09 -26.59 -0.07
C VAL A 762 4.06 -26.42 -1.17
N ILE A 763 4.27 -27.11 -2.28
CA ILE A 763 3.34 -27.17 -3.42
C ILE A 763 2.66 -28.53 -3.42
N VAL A 764 1.35 -28.51 -3.60
CA VAL A 764 0.51 -29.71 -3.69
C VAL A 764 -0.26 -29.70 -4.99
N ASP A 765 -0.10 -30.75 -5.78
CA ASP A 765 -0.86 -31.03 -7.00
C ASP A 765 -1.94 -32.09 -6.75
N LEU A 766 -3.12 -31.87 -7.32
CA LEU A 766 -4.29 -32.74 -7.16
C LEU A 766 -4.66 -33.37 -8.51
N TYR A 767 -4.69 -34.70 -8.55
CA TYR A 767 -5.06 -35.50 -9.71
C TYR A 767 -6.25 -36.42 -9.40
N GLU A 768 -7.02 -36.82 -10.42
CA GLU A 768 -8.16 -37.72 -10.24
C GLU A 768 -7.70 -39.16 -9.88
N SER A 769 -6.51 -39.57 -10.32
CA SER A 769 -5.92 -40.89 -10.02
C SER A 769 -4.40 -40.83 -9.91
N SER A 770 -3.83 -41.82 -9.23
CA SER A 770 -2.38 -42.09 -9.22
C SER A 770 -1.86 -42.65 -10.55
N ARG A 771 -2.76 -43.15 -11.41
CA ARG A 771 -2.41 -43.78 -12.68
C ARG A 771 -2.72 -42.84 -13.85
N PRO A 772 -1.83 -42.73 -14.85
CA PRO A 772 -2.14 -42.01 -16.08
C PRO A 772 -3.21 -42.72 -16.92
N ASN A 773 -3.99 -41.96 -17.69
CA ASN A 773 -5.16 -42.38 -18.47
C ASN A 773 -6.27 -43.01 -17.62
N ASP A 774 -6.37 -42.63 -16.36
CA ASP A 774 -7.35 -43.13 -15.42
C ASP A 774 -7.99 -41.93 -14.70
N ARG A 775 -9.32 -41.84 -14.76
CA ARG A 775 -10.12 -40.81 -14.09
C ARG A 775 -10.56 -41.23 -12.69
N GLY A 776 -10.06 -42.37 -12.22
CA GLY A 776 -10.37 -42.92 -10.91
C GLY A 776 -11.88 -43.11 -10.75
N PRO A 777 -12.41 -42.88 -9.53
CA PRO A 777 -13.83 -43.08 -9.25
C PRO A 777 -14.79 -42.14 -10.00
N LEU A 778 -14.31 -41.10 -10.68
CA LEU A 778 -15.14 -40.19 -11.49
C LEU A 778 -15.49 -40.78 -12.86
N GLY A 779 -14.73 -41.77 -13.34
CA GLY A 779 -15.02 -42.46 -14.61
C GLY A 779 -15.21 -41.52 -15.80
N ASP A 780 -16.21 -41.82 -16.63
CA ASP A 780 -16.53 -41.04 -17.85
C ASP A 780 -17.50 -39.87 -17.58
N ASP A 781 -17.76 -39.53 -16.31
CA ASP A 781 -18.70 -38.46 -15.97
C ASP A 781 -18.24 -37.12 -16.55
N VAL A 782 -19.17 -36.47 -17.25
CA VAL A 782 -18.94 -35.16 -17.89
C VAL A 782 -19.06 -34.02 -16.88
N ASN A 783 -19.88 -34.21 -15.83
CA ASN A 783 -20.18 -33.19 -14.84
C ASN A 783 -19.62 -33.61 -13.48
N PHE A 784 -18.95 -32.69 -12.80
CA PHE A 784 -18.57 -32.86 -11.40
C PHE A 784 -19.73 -32.48 -10.48
N SER A 785 -19.94 -33.24 -9.41
CA SER A 785 -20.87 -32.88 -8.35
C SER A 785 -20.34 -33.32 -6.98
N SER A 786 -20.29 -32.39 -6.04
CA SER A 786 -19.90 -32.67 -4.64
C SER A 786 -20.91 -33.54 -3.88
N LEU A 787 -22.16 -33.66 -4.37
CA LEU A 787 -23.26 -34.31 -3.65
C LEU A 787 -23.86 -35.51 -4.39
N LYS A 788 -23.76 -35.54 -5.72
CA LYS A 788 -24.34 -36.67 -6.48
C LYS A 788 -23.40 -37.87 -6.41
N PRO A 789 -23.94 -39.08 -6.16
CA PRO A 789 -23.15 -40.29 -6.28
C PRO A 789 -22.73 -40.47 -7.75
N VAL A 790 -21.49 -40.90 -7.96
CA VAL A 790 -21.03 -41.37 -9.27
C VAL A 790 -21.79 -42.65 -9.62
N GLU A 791 -22.20 -42.83 -10.88
CA GLU A 791 -23.08 -43.94 -11.31
C GLU A 791 -22.41 -45.32 -11.16
N SER A 792 -21.08 -45.40 -11.15
CA SER A 792 -20.31 -46.65 -11.00
C SER A 792 -19.02 -46.43 -10.18
N PRO A 793 -19.09 -46.23 -8.86
CA PRO A 793 -17.91 -45.89 -8.06
C PRO A 793 -17.12 -47.15 -7.65
N ASP A 794 -15.84 -47.19 -8.00
CA ASP A 794 -14.87 -48.17 -7.48
C ASP A 794 -14.26 -47.74 -6.12
N GLY A 795 -14.68 -46.59 -5.57
CA GLY A 795 -14.21 -46.02 -4.31
C GLY A 795 -14.69 -44.57 -4.09
N PRO A 796 -14.26 -43.89 -3.00
CA PRO A 796 -14.53 -42.47 -2.81
C PRO A 796 -13.72 -41.62 -3.80
N ALA A 797 -14.36 -40.65 -4.46
CA ALA A 797 -13.75 -39.74 -5.45
C ALA A 797 -12.84 -38.67 -4.79
N LEU A 798 -11.81 -39.13 -4.08
CA LEU A 798 -10.79 -38.30 -3.44
C LEU A 798 -9.64 -38.03 -4.41
N PRO A 799 -9.01 -36.83 -4.34
CA PRO A 799 -7.85 -36.53 -5.14
C PRO A 799 -6.65 -37.42 -4.77
N TRP A 800 -5.89 -37.82 -5.77
CA TRP A 800 -4.50 -38.24 -5.59
C TRP A 800 -3.63 -37.00 -5.41
N VAL A 801 -2.89 -36.99 -4.30
CA VAL A 801 -2.10 -35.83 -3.86
C VAL A 801 -0.63 -36.09 -4.14
N GLU A 802 -0.02 -35.19 -4.91
CA GLU A 802 1.43 -35.13 -5.10
C GLU A 802 1.98 -33.87 -4.44
N GLU A 803 2.93 -34.03 -3.52
CA GLU A 803 3.43 -32.96 -2.68
C GLU A 803 4.95 -32.84 -2.78
N GLN A 804 5.44 -31.61 -2.81
CA GLN A 804 6.88 -31.34 -2.70
C GLN A 804 7.15 -30.07 -1.90
N ALA A 805 8.13 -30.13 -1.00
CA ALA A 805 8.60 -29.00 -0.23
C ALA A 805 9.90 -28.41 -0.80
N TYR A 806 10.05 -27.08 -0.68
CA TYR A 806 11.23 -26.33 -1.05
C TYR A 806 11.62 -25.37 0.07
N VAL A 807 12.92 -25.08 0.20
CA VAL A 807 13.49 -24.16 1.18
C VAL A 807 13.91 -22.87 0.48
N LEU A 808 13.67 -21.73 1.11
CA LEU A 808 14.03 -20.39 0.66
C LEU A 808 14.88 -19.66 1.71
N SER A 809 15.69 -18.71 1.23
CA SER A 809 16.58 -17.90 2.07
C SER A 809 15.90 -16.71 2.75
N GLN A 810 14.68 -16.35 2.34
CA GLN A 810 13.95 -15.17 2.83
C GLN A 810 12.44 -15.46 2.88
N PRO A 811 11.65 -14.71 3.68
CA PRO A 811 10.20 -14.89 3.78
C PRO A 811 9.47 -14.62 2.47
N LEU A 812 8.44 -15.44 2.21
CA LEU A 812 7.35 -15.13 1.28
C LEU A 812 6.13 -14.85 2.15
N ASP A 813 5.75 -13.59 2.27
CA ASP A 813 4.75 -13.14 3.26
C ASP A 813 3.31 -13.27 2.73
N ILE A 814 3.07 -12.78 1.51
CA ILE A 814 1.76 -12.79 0.86
C ILE A 814 1.87 -13.57 -0.45
N LEU A 815 1.04 -14.60 -0.64
CA LEU A 815 0.93 -15.36 -1.88
C LEU A 815 -0.34 -15.00 -2.66
N SER A 816 -0.18 -14.78 -3.97
CA SER A 816 -1.28 -14.58 -4.91
C SER A 816 -0.96 -15.27 -6.24
N VAL A 817 -1.91 -15.33 -7.16
CA VAL A 817 -1.75 -16.03 -8.45
C VAL A 817 -2.22 -15.14 -9.59
N THR A 818 -1.43 -15.09 -10.66
CA THR A 818 -1.81 -14.39 -11.90
C THR A 818 -3.07 -14.98 -12.51
N GLN A 819 -3.97 -14.12 -12.98
CA GLN A 819 -5.22 -14.51 -13.64
C GLN A 819 -5.23 -14.06 -15.10
N THR A 820 -5.62 -14.96 -16.00
CA THR A 820 -5.81 -14.68 -17.42
C THR A 820 -7.21 -15.11 -17.85
N ARG A 821 -7.66 -14.58 -18.99
CA ARG A 821 -9.06 -14.64 -19.41
C ARG A 821 -9.62 -16.05 -19.58
N GLN A 822 -8.81 -17.01 -20.01
CA GLN A 822 -9.17 -18.39 -20.32
C GLN A 822 -8.30 -19.41 -19.56
N GLY A 823 -7.31 -18.96 -18.80
CA GLY A 823 -6.40 -19.85 -18.06
C GLY A 823 -5.53 -20.72 -18.96
N ILE A 824 -5.21 -20.26 -20.17
CA ILE A 824 -4.33 -20.92 -21.14
C ILE A 824 -2.86 -20.59 -20.84
N ALA A 825 -2.58 -19.32 -20.53
CA ALA A 825 -1.24 -18.94 -20.10
C ALA A 825 -0.85 -19.66 -18.80
N ASN A 826 0.45 -19.89 -18.60
CA ASN A 826 0.93 -20.51 -17.38
C ASN A 826 0.59 -19.61 -16.19
N ARG A 827 0.29 -20.22 -15.05
CA ARG A 827 0.05 -19.48 -13.81
C ARG A 827 1.38 -19.23 -13.10
N GLN A 828 1.52 -18.05 -12.52
CA GLN A 828 2.68 -17.64 -11.75
C GLN A 828 2.24 -17.30 -10.33
N VAL A 829 2.95 -17.83 -9.33
CA VAL A 829 2.73 -17.46 -7.92
C VAL A 829 3.43 -16.14 -7.68
N LEU A 830 2.65 -15.10 -7.36
CA LEU A 830 3.15 -13.81 -6.93
C LEU A 830 3.42 -13.88 -5.42
N ALA A 831 4.59 -13.43 -4.99
CA ALA A 831 4.97 -13.44 -3.60
C ALA A 831 5.59 -12.10 -3.18
N TYR A 832 5.16 -11.57 -2.02
CA TYR A 832 5.82 -10.41 -1.41
C TYR A 832 7.04 -10.84 -0.58
N LEU A 833 8.16 -10.13 -0.76
CA LEU A 833 9.41 -10.37 -0.06
C LEU A 833 9.70 -9.16 0.84
N PRO A 834 9.34 -9.22 2.14
CA PRO A 834 9.41 -8.05 3.01
C PRO A 834 10.86 -7.60 3.25
N GLU A 835 11.82 -8.52 3.38
CA GLU A 835 13.24 -8.16 3.59
C GLU A 835 13.88 -7.52 2.36
N GLY A 836 13.45 -7.93 1.16
CA GLY A 836 13.94 -7.40 -0.12
C GLY A 836 13.12 -6.22 -0.65
N HIS A 837 12.05 -5.81 0.03
CA HIS A 837 11.06 -4.82 -0.45
C HIS A 837 10.66 -5.04 -1.91
N SER A 838 10.34 -6.27 -2.28
CA SER A 838 10.11 -6.63 -3.70
C SER A 838 8.97 -7.62 -3.86
N ILE A 839 8.50 -7.76 -5.10
CA ILE A 839 7.48 -8.74 -5.48
C ILE A 839 8.10 -9.69 -6.49
N ALA A 840 8.13 -10.99 -6.19
CA ALA A 840 8.62 -12.02 -7.10
C ALA A 840 7.45 -12.77 -7.73
N GLY A 841 7.62 -13.14 -8.99
CA GLY A 841 6.74 -14.08 -9.66
C GLY A 841 7.44 -15.43 -9.82
N LEU A 842 7.07 -16.41 -9.00
CA LEU A 842 7.59 -17.77 -9.06
C LEU A 842 6.84 -18.58 -10.13
N SER A 843 7.57 -19.02 -11.15
CA SER A 843 7.02 -19.85 -12.23
C SER A 843 6.56 -21.20 -11.70
N ARG A 844 5.44 -21.69 -12.22
CA ARG A 844 4.91 -23.01 -11.91
C ARG A 844 5.87 -24.16 -12.28
N GLN A 845 6.77 -23.95 -13.25
CA GLN A 845 7.81 -24.96 -13.58
C GLN A 845 8.85 -25.13 -12.47
N VAL A 846 9.12 -24.08 -11.70
CA VAL A 846 10.04 -24.12 -10.55
C VAL A 846 9.33 -24.77 -9.36
N LEU A 847 8.08 -24.39 -9.13
CA LEU A 847 7.20 -24.91 -8.08
C LEU A 847 6.32 -26.05 -8.63
N ASP A 848 6.91 -27.21 -8.95
CA ASP A 848 6.18 -28.39 -9.41
C ASP A 848 6.42 -29.59 -8.49
N ALA A 849 5.35 -30.25 -8.03
CA ALA A 849 5.46 -31.39 -7.12
C ALA A 849 6.15 -32.61 -7.76
N ARG A 850 6.20 -32.67 -9.10
CA ARG A 850 6.65 -33.84 -9.87
C ARG A 850 8.10 -33.74 -10.33
N ARG A 851 8.86 -32.75 -9.84
CA ARG A 851 10.28 -32.60 -10.18
C ARG A 851 11.06 -33.87 -9.77
N PRO A 852 11.81 -34.53 -10.68
CA PRO A 852 12.48 -35.78 -10.34
C PRO A 852 13.48 -35.66 -9.19
N VAL A 853 13.30 -36.47 -8.15
CA VAL A 853 14.20 -36.54 -6.99
C VAL A 853 15.37 -37.49 -7.27
N GLY A 854 16.59 -37.05 -7.00
CA GLY A 854 17.78 -37.90 -7.08
C GLY A 854 18.27 -38.25 -8.49
N ARG A 855 17.59 -37.79 -9.55
CA ARG A 855 17.98 -38.00 -10.96
C ARG A 855 17.74 -36.76 -11.81
N ASP A 856 18.39 -36.68 -12.96
CA ASP A 856 18.07 -35.67 -13.97
C ASP A 856 16.78 -36.02 -14.72
N SER A 857 16.07 -34.99 -15.18
CA SER A 857 14.92 -35.17 -16.07
C SER A 857 15.37 -35.71 -17.42
N THR A 858 14.61 -36.67 -17.95
CA THR A 858 14.80 -37.20 -19.30
C THR A 858 14.49 -36.15 -20.37
N ALA A 859 14.96 -36.35 -21.61
CA ALA A 859 14.66 -35.43 -22.71
C ALA A 859 13.15 -35.31 -22.95
N ALA A 860 12.42 -36.41 -22.86
CA ALA A 860 10.96 -36.43 -23.03
C ALA A 860 10.23 -35.67 -21.90
N GLU A 861 10.66 -35.82 -20.64
CA GLU A 861 10.09 -35.05 -19.51
C GLU A 861 10.37 -33.54 -19.65
N LYS A 862 11.54 -33.16 -20.17
CA LYS A 862 11.88 -31.75 -20.41
C LYS A 862 11.06 -31.17 -21.55
N GLU A 863 10.94 -31.88 -22.67
CA GLU A 863 10.26 -31.38 -23.87
C GLU A 863 8.72 -31.39 -23.72
N ALA A 864 8.15 -32.44 -23.15
CA ALA A 864 6.70 -32.59 -23.04
C ALA A 864 6.11 -31.87 -21.81
N GLU A 865 6.82 -31.87 -20.69
CA GLU A 865 6.28 -31.41 -19.39
C GLU A 865 7.05 -30.23 -18.79
N GLY A 866 8.20 -29.85 -19.36
CA GLY A 866 9.03 -28.78 -18.80
C GLY A 866 9.66 -29.13 -17.45
N LEU A 867 9.70 -30.41 -17.06
CA LEU A 867 10.18 -30.80 -15.73
C LEU A 867 11.69 -30.68 -15.62
N ILE A 868 12.14 -30.02 -14.56
CA ILE A 868 13.55 -29.93 -14.17
C ILE A 868 13.84 -30.78 -12.92
N LYS A 869 15.08 -31.22 -12.75
CA LYS A 869 15.53 -31.98 -11.59
C LYS A 869 15.14 -31.27 -10.29
N TYR A 870 14.69 -31.99 -9.29
CA TYR A 870 14.39 -31.44 -7.98
C TYR A 870 15.65 -30.91 -7.30
N THR A 871 15.57 -29.67 -6.84
CA THR A 871 16.57 -29.02 -5.99
C THR A 871 15.83 -28.46 -4.77
N PRO A 872 16.14 -28.91 -3.55
CA PRO A 872 15.38 -28.51 -2.37
C PRO A 872 15.51 -27.03 -2.05
N ASN A 873 16.65 -26.40 -2.38
CA ASN A 873 16.82 -24.96 -2.26
C ASN A 873 16.33 -24.25 -3.53
N ILE A 874 15.48 -23.24 -3.37
CA ILE A 874 15.10 -22.31 -4.44
C ILE A 874 15.73 -20.95 -4.13
N GLU A 875 16.60 -20.51 -5.02
CA GLU A 875 17.05 -19.12 -5.06
C GLU A 875 16.09 -18.31 -5.93
N ILE A 876 15.70 -17.13 -5.45
CA ILE A 876 14.85 -16.23 -6.20
C ILE A 876 15.69 -15.53 -7.25
N ASP A 877 15.44 -15.84 -8.52
CA ASP A 877 16.11 -15.19 -9.64
C ASP A 877 15.70 -13.71 -9.67
N PRO A 878 16.65 -12.76 -9.63
CA PRO A 878 16.33 -11.33 -9.74
C PRO A 878 15.52 -10.96 -10.99
N ARG A 879 15.60 -11.76 -12.06
CA ARG A 879 14.80 -11.56 -13.28
C ARG A 879 13.32 -11.86 -13.08
N SER A 880 12.99 -12.74 -12.12
CA SER A 880 11.60 -13.06 -11.75
C SER A 880 10.94 -12.01 -10.85
N VAL A 881 11.69 -11.00 -10.41
CA VAL A 881 11.20 -9.90 -9.56
C VAL A 881 10.45 -8.90 -10.44
N VAL A 882 9.11 -8.91 -10.36
CA VAL A 882 8.24 -8.06 -11.18
C VAL A 882 8.33 -6.59 -10.81
N SER A 883 8.74 -6.28 -9.58
CA SER A 883 9.00 -4.90 -9.14
C SER A 883 10.39 -4.37 -9.52
N HIS A 884 11.25 -5.20 -10.12
CA HIS A 884 12.63 -4.85 -10.51
C HIS A 884 13.37 -4.01 -9.45
N LEU A 885 13.92 -2.85 -9.83
CA LEU A 885 14.57 -1.86 -8.95
C LEU A 885 13.63 -1.07 -8.01
N ARG A 886 12.30 -1.22 -8.09
CA ARG A 886 11.36 -0.49 -7.23
C ARG A 886 11.25 -1.19 -5.88
N ASN A 887 11.60 -0.46 -4.82
CA ASN A 887 11.46 -0.92 -3.44
C ASN A 887 10.02 -0.73 -2.97
N VAL A 888 9.21 -1.78 -2.99
CA VAL A 888 7.81 -1.80 -2.54
C VAL A 888 7.76 -2.17 -1.06
N VAL A 889 7.37 -1.21 -0.22
CA VAL A 889 7.37 -1.37 1.25
C VAL A 889 5.96 -1.63 1.76
N GLY A 890 5.83 -2.47 2.79
CA GLY A 890 4.62 -2.66 3.59
C GLY A 890 3.41 -3.12 2.78
N VAL A 891 3.58 -4.11 1.91
CA VAL A 891 2.47 -4.68 1.12
C VAL A 891 1.52 -5.43 2.05
N LYS A 892 0.21 -5.14 1.91
CA LYS A 892 -0.87 -5.79 2.65
C LYS A 892 -1.51 -6.92 1.86
N ASP A 893 -1.68 -6.76 0.55
CA ASP A 893 -2.20 -7.78 -0.35
C ASP A 893 -1.76 -7.52 -1.81
N ILE A 894 -1.86 -8.56 -2.66
CA ILE A 894 -1.58 -8.52 -4.10
C ILE A 894 -2.79 -9.07 -4.85
N ILE A 895 -3.45 -8.22 -5.63
CA ILE A 895 -4.62 -8.61 -6.43
C ILE A 895 -4.28 -8.62 -7.92
N ALA A 896 -4.66 -9.72 -8.58
CA ALA A 896 -4.52 -9.89 -10.02
C ALA A 896 -5.89 -9.87 -10.71
N THR A 897 -5.96 -9.33 -11.92
CA THR A 897 -7.15 -9.37 -12.78
C THR A 897 -6.74 -9.68 -14.22
N PRO A 898 -7.56 -10.43 -14.98
CA PRO A 898 -7.28 -10.69 -16.40
C PRO A 898 -7.40 -9.41 -17.24
N ALA A 899 -6.54 -9.30 -18.26
CA ALA A 899 -6.75 -8.41 -19.40
C ALA A 899 -7.72 -9.06 -20.42
N ILE A 900 -8.05 -8.35 -21.51
CA ILE A 900 -8.84 -8.95 -22.62
C ILE A 900 -7.98 -9.93 -23.42
N VAL A 901 -6.68 -9.64 -23.51
CA VAL A 901 -5.64 -10.53 -24.04
C VAL A 901 -5.34 -11.64 -23.04
N GLU A 902 -5.10 -12.85 -23.55
CA GLU A 902 -4.87 -14.04 -22.76
C GLU A 902 -3.47 -14.08 -22.17
N SER A 903 -2.48 -13.50 -22.83
CA SER A 903 -1.09 -13.58 -22.37
C SER A 903 -0.79 -12.76 -21.10
N THR A 904 -1.67 -11.81 -20.75
CA THR A 904 -1.34 -10.74 -19.79
C THR A 904 -2.32 -10.69 -18.61
N SER A 905 -1.75 -10.56 -17.41
CA SER A 905 -2.44 -10.31 -16.15
C SER A 905 -2.06 -8.93 -15.61
N LEU A 906 -3.04 -8.17 -15.10
CA LEU A 906 -2.79 -6.90 -14.43
C LEU A 906 -2.66 -7.16 -12.93
N ILE A 907 -1.63 -6.59 -12.31
CA ILE A 907 -1.30 -6.81 -10.91
C ILE A 907 -1.28 -5.45 -10.21
N VAL A 908 -1.90 -5.37 -9.03
CA VAL A 908 -1.65 -4.27 -8.10
C VAL A 908 -1.36 -4.83 -6.71
N ALA A 909 -0.28 -4.37 -6.12
CA ALA A 909 0.07 -4.56 -4.73
C ALA A 909 -0.19 -3.26 -3.98
N TYR A 910 -0.80 -3.35 -2.81
CA TYR A 910 -1.15 -2.19 -2.00
C TYR A 910 -0.85 -2.41 -0.52
N GLY A 911 -0.61 -1.32 0.20
CA GLY A 911 -0.41 -1.30 1.65
C GLY A 911 0.12 0.06 2.07
N VAL A 912 1.39 0.14 2.51
CA VAL A 912 2.10 1.42 2.59
C VAL A 912 2.31 1.99 1.20
N ASP A 913 2.94 1.23 0.30
CA ASP A 913 3.06 1.62 -1.09
C ASP A 913 1.90 1.12 -1.94
N VAL A 914 1.73 1.73 -3.11
CA VAL A 914 0.88 1.20 -4.18
C VAL A 914 1.75 0.97 -5.41
N PHE A 915 1.84 -0.26 -5.86
CA PHE A 915 2.60 -0.67 -7.05
C PHE A 915 1.68 -1.42 -8.00
N GLY A 916 1.63 -1.00 -9.26
CA GLY A 916 0.87 -1.68 -10.30
C GLY A 916 1.75 -2.02 -11.49
N THR A 917 1.53 -3.19 -12.08
CA THR A 917 2.27 -3.66 -13.26
C THR A 917 1.46 -4.67 -14.08
N ARG A 918 2.02 -5.10 -15.19
CA ARG A 918 1.51 -6.19 -16.03
C ARG A 918 2.47 -7.37 -15.94
N ALA A 919 1.95 -8.58 -15.78
CA ALA A 919 2.72 -9.80 -15.90
C ALA A 919 2.25 -10.62 -17.09
N ALA A 920 3.22 -11.16 -17.84
CA ALA A 920 2.97 -12.11 -18.91
C ALA A 920 3.71 -13.43 -18.61
N PRO A 921 3.12 -14.34 -17.82
CA PRO A 921 3.80 -15.55 -17.32
C PRO A 921 4.37 -16.45 -18.41
N SER A 922 3.73 -16.50 -19.58
CA SER A 922 4.16 -17.28 -20.76
C SER A 922 4.78 -16.40 -21.85
N GLY A 923 5.09 -15.13 -21.55
CA GLY A 923 5.40 -14.13 -22.55
C GLY A 923 4.17 -13.67 -23.35
N VAL A 924 4.34 -12.61 -24.12
CA VAL A 924 3.24 -11.96 -24.86
C VAL A 924 3.09 -12.63 -26.24
N PHE A 925 2.21 -13.64 -26.33
CA PHE A 925 2.03 -14.44 -27.55
C PHE A 925 0.86 -13.99 -28.45
N ASP A 926 -0.03 -13.14 -27.95
CA ASP A 926 -1.24 -12.65 -28.64
C ASP A 926 -1.16 -11.16 -29.01
N ILE A 927 -0.03 -10.52 -28.74
CA ILE A 927 0.26 -9.15 -29.17
C ILE A 927 1.58 -9.14 -29.93
N LEU A 928 1.63 -8.36 -31.00
CA LEU A 928 2.85 -8.13 -31.76
C LEU A 928 3.82 -7.27 -30.93
N GLY A 929 4.96 -7.83 -30.55
CA GLY A 929 5.95 -7.12 -29.73
C GLY A 929 6.51 -5.86 -30.40
N ASN A 930 6.95 -4.91 -29.57
CA ASN A 930 7.52 -3.62 -30.02
C ASN A 930 8.77 -3.79 -30.91
N GLY A 931 9.50 -4.89 -30.76
CA GLY A 931 10.66 -5.23 -31.59
C GLY A 931 10.32 -5.65 -33.04
N PHE A 932 9.03 -5.77 -33.41
CA PHE A 932 8.66 -6.17 -34.77
C PHE A 932 8.94 -5.06 -35.79
N ASN A 933 9.78 -5.34 -36.79
CA ASN A 933 10.21 -4.36 -37.77
C ASN A 933 9.15 -4.10 -38.87
N LYS A 934 8.15 -3.30 -38.53
CA LYS A 934 7.04 -2.91 -39.43
C LYS A 934 7.54 -2.19 -40.70
N ALA A 935 8.57 -1.36 -40.58
CA ALA A 935 9.15 -0.63 -41.71
C ALA A 935 9.70 -1.57 -42.79
N THR A 936 10.41 -2.62 -42.39
CA THR A 936 10.95 -3.64 -43.32
C THR A 936 9.81 -4.41 -43.99
N LEU A 937 8.76 -4.76 -43.26
CA LEU A 937 7.58 -5.42 -43.82
C LEU A 937 6.95 -4.54 -44.93
N VAL A 938 6.66 -3.27 -44.62
CA VAL A 938 6.05 -2.32 -45.57
C VAL A 938 6.95 -2.11 -46.78
N LEU A 939 8.25 -1.89 -46.58
CA LEU A 939 9.21 -1.70 -47.67
C LEU A 939 9.28 -2.92 -48.59
N THR A 940 9.22 -4.13 -48.02
CA THR A 940 9.21 -5.38 -48.80
C THR A 940 7.94 -5.48 -49.65
N VAL A 941 6.77 -5.19 -49.07
CA VAL A 941 5.49 -5.20 -49.79
C VAL A 941 5.48 -4.19 -50.94
N VAL A 942 5.94 -2.96 -50.69
CA VAL A 942 6.03 -1.91 -51.73
C VAL A 942 7.03 -2.29 -52.82
N SER A 943 8.18 -2.87 -52.45
CA SER A 943 9.19 -3.32 -53.41
C SER A 943 8.68 -4.45 -54.31
N LEU A 944 7.97 -5.43 -53.74
CA LEU A 944 7.33 -6.50 -54.50
C LEU A 944 6.26 -5.96 -55.42
N LEU A 945 5.40 -5.05 -54.96
CA LEU A 945 4.37 -4.41 -55.77
C LEU A 945 5.01 -3.64 -56.95
N GLY A 946 6.03 -2.83 -56.69
CA GLY A 946 6.78 -2.12 -57.74
C GLY A 946 7.41 -3.09 -58.75
N GLY A 947 7.99 -4.19 -58.27
CA GLY A 947 8.52 -5.27 -59.11
C GLY A 947 7.45 -5.91 -60.00
N VAL A 948 6.27 -6.21 -59.46
CA VAL A 948 5.14 -6.77 -60.23
C VAL A 948 4.63 -5.77 -61.26
N LEU A 949 4.46 -4.50 -60.90
CA LEU A 949 4.00 -3.45 -61.81
C LEU A 949 5.00 -3.22 -62.96
N PHE A 950 6.30 -3.36 -62.71
CA PHE A 950 7.34 -3.23 -63.72
C PHE A 950 7.44 -4.47 -64.63
N LEU A 951 7.40 -5.67 -64.04
CA LEU A 951 7.56 -6.94 -64.78
C LEU A 951 6.30 -7.35 -65.55
N SER A 952 5.10 -7.05 -65.03
CA SER A 952 3.82 -7.41 -65.66
C SER A 952 3.72 -6.96 -67.13
N PRO A 953 3.96 -5.69 -67.50
CA PRO A 953 3.91 -5.26 -68.90
C PRO A 953 5.04 -5.89 -69.74
N MET A 954 6.23 -6.13 -69.17
CA MET A 954 7.34 -6.79 -69.87
C MET A 954 7.01 -8.25 -70.22
N VAL A 955 6.43 -8.99 -69.26
CA VAL A 955 6.00 -10.38 -69.46
C VAL A 955 4.84 -10.43 -70.44
N ARG A 956 3.85 -9.54 -70.31
CA ARG A 956 2.71 -9.44 -71.25
C ARG A 956 3.20 -9.16 -72.67
N ARG A 957 4.14 -8.22 -72.85
CA ARG A 957 4.76 -7.95 -74.16
C ARG A 957 5.53 -9.15 -74.69
N LYS A 958 6.31 -9.84 -73.85
CA LYS A 958 7.07 -11.04 -74.24
C LYS A 958 6.16 -12.20 -74.65
N GLN A 959 5.06 -12.41 -73.92
CA GLN A 959 4.05 -13.44 -74.23
C GLN A 959 3.31 -13.12 -75.53
N ILE A 960 2.88 -11.87 -75.73
CA ILE A 960 2.28 -11.42 -76.98
C ILE A 960 3.26 -11.66 -78.13
N ASN A 961 4.49 -11.17 -78.06
CA ASN A 961 5.49 -11.38 -79.12
C ASN A 961 5.73 -12.87 -79.42
N ARG A 962 5.78 -13.74 -78.39
CA ARG A 962 5.94 -15.19 -78.59
C ARG A 962 4.73 -15.81 -79.30
N GLY A 963 3.52 -15.34 -79.02
CA GLY A 963 2.31 -15.75 -79.72
C GLY A 963 2.28 -15.33 -81.19
N TRP A 964 2.86 -14.16 -81.51
CA TRP A 964 2.93 -13.66 -82.89
C TRP A 964 4.06 -14.29 -83.72
N VAL A 965 5.12 -14.83 -83.11
CA VAL A 965 6.18 -15.59 -83.81
C VAL A 965 5.78 -17.05 -84.08
N GLY A 966 4.70 -17.53 -83.46
CA GLY A 966 4.12 -18.86 -83.70
C GLY A 966 3.13 -18.93 -84.88
N PHE A 967 2.96 -17.83 -85.62
CA PHE A 967 2.17 -17.74 -86.86
C PHE A 967 3.08 -17.62 -88.07
#